data_AF-A0A1Y5IL86-F1
#
_entry.id   AF-A0A1Y5IL86-F1
#
_cell.length_a   1.000
_cell.length_b   1.000
_cell.length_c   1.000
_cell.angle_alpha   90.00
_cell.angle_beta   90.00
_cell.angle_gamma   90.00
#
_symmetry.space_group_name_H-M   'P 1'
#
loop_
_entity.id
_entity.type
_entity.pdbx_description
1 polymer ?
#
loop_
_entity_poly.entity_id
_entity_poly.type
_entity_poly.pdbx_seq_one_letter_code
_entity_poly.pdbx_strand_id
1 'polypeptide(L)'
;MAPASSDGALEGLDAYLRRAREAFLRDPSSVTCALGNEACDLDSVASALAVGYARAMTTSAIVTPIAQCLRRDLALRPDVVRALDAVGVSVESLTCAEDVEAAGEARTPREVILVDHNAITVRVVPKSWETRVVEIIDHHDDAGAHGDAAVRTIELVGSCSSLVYRDVVAPTRRDDIARQVARLLLGAIVLDTRLLDASTTRASAVDFEAAKALREALGWDEREMGDEYETLSLARHDQSSFSCAQLLAKDYKQWTFGRHEVGVASFGVRFQDLVARQDTTSIDVECAAFICERGIDVLFMMSSFEDVDANGAFARQIAATTSPSCALDANELLTELGTHTRMSSLAIRDPPNALRSARAQLDRALHDLEREHGSRDASTSSLDRERIATAANRLRAVLTDDVTPSQPPEQKVRRAKTSDARAFDFAARPSRAIALKVAYLGWPYRGFASQGPEATTPTVEWTLFEALAKTRLVAAAADVFKTASYARCGRTDRGVSGLGQIVTLQVRSNGASDPREELDYVGLLNRALPSDVRALGWAPVDEELNARFDCKWRQYKYFFEKTTALDLEAMGEAARAFEGVHDFRNFCRMDAENVKSFTRRVLECTIEEAGDGKLMYINVRGTAFLWHQVRNMASVLFMVGLGHEPPSVVERLLDLERTPRKPQYPMAPEESLLLWRSGYDESRLDVERMHISDGALSQLEAHVASQMHSQRVRAAIHEETWAYVARARQRANEAAGASDTTDLARELAAVTCAGNVSVSKARHQRLCDRPTEATYDERVARNNARATPQI
;
A
#
# COMPACT_ATOMS: atom_id res chain seq x y z
N MET A 1 -53.09 -2.28 -14.87
CA MET A 1 -52.48 -2.54 -16.19
C MET A 1 -52.18 -1.21 -16.85
N ALA A 2 -50.91 -0.78 -16.81
CA ALA A 2 -50.40 0.31 -17.62
C ALA A 2 -49.86 -0.28 -18.95
N PRO A 3 -49.90 0.45 -20.07
CA PRO A 3 -49.75 -0.12 -21.39
C PRO A 3 -48.31 -0.55 -21.65
N ALA A 4 -48.14 -1.74 -22.24
CA ALA A 4 -46.89 -2.19 -22.80
C ALA A 4 -46.47 -1.24 -23.94
N SER A 5 -45.40 -0.48 -23.73
CA SER A 5 -44.77 0.31 -24.78
C SER A 5 -44.12 -0.63 -25.78
N SER A 6 -44.72 -0.69 -26.96
CA SER A 6 -44.21 -1.31 -28.16
C SER A 6 -43.25 -0.35 -28.84
N ASP A 7 -42.00 -0.36 -28.38
CA ASP A 7 -40.80 -0.05 -29.16
C ASP A 7 -39.64 -0.67 -28.39
N GLY A 8 -39.05 -1.73 -28.95
CA GLY A 8 -38.14 -2.65 -28.26
C GLY A 8 -36.74 -2.09 -27.98
N ALA A 9 -36.65 -0.89 -27.43
CA ALA A 9 -35.43 -0.41 -26.79
C ALA A 9 -35.37 -1.02 -25.38
N LEU A 10 -34.29 -1.74 -25.11
CA LEU A 10 -34.00 -2.24 -23.77
C LEU A 10 -33.82 -1.05 -22.82
N GLU A 11 -34.38 -1.14 -21.63
CA GLU A 11 -34.23 -0.08 -20.63
C GLU A 11 -32.76 0.00 -20.20
N GLY A 12 -32.11 1.16 -20.33
CA GLY A 12 -30.73 1.35 -19.89
C GLY A 12 -30.52 1.12 -18.38
N LEU A 13 -29.29 0.79 -17.99
CA LEU A 13 -28.93 0.46 -16.59
C LEU A 13 -29.42 1.51 -15.58
N ASP A 14 -29.22 2.79 -15.86
CA ASP A 14 -29.63 3.88 -14.96
C ASP A 14 -31.16 3.98 -14.76
N ALA A 15 -31.95 3.76 -15.81
CA ALA A 15 -33.41 3.75 -15.71
C ALA A 15 -33.90 2.54 -14.91
N TYR A 16 -33.28 1.36 -15.11
CA TYR A 16 -33.55 0.17 -14.31
C TYR A 16 -33.32 0.43 -12.81
N LEU A 17 -32.19 1.05 -12.47
CA LEU A 17 -31.83 1.32 -11.09
C LEU A 17 -32.82 2.26 -10.41
N ARG A 18 -33.28 3.32 -11.10
CA ARG A 18 -34.35 4.20 -10.57
C ARG A 18 -35.61 3.41 -10.27
N ARG A 19 -36.08 2.57 -11.20
CA ARG A 19 -37.28 1.76 -10.95
C ARG A 19 -37.09 0.74 -9.83
N ALA A 20 -35.91 0.13 -9.74
CA ALA A 20 -35.60 -0.85 -8.70
C ALA A 20 -35.56 -0.19 -7.32
N ARG A 21 -34.98 1.02 -7.22
CA ARG A 21 -35.00 1.85 -6.01
C ARG A 21 -36.43 2.27 -5.64
N GLU A 22 -37.23 2.71 -6.60
CA GLU A 22 -38.64 3.06 -6.39
C GLU A 22 -39.50 1.86 -5.95
N ALA A 23 -39.22 0.66 -6.47
CA ALA A 23 -39.89 -0.56 -6.06
C ALA A 23 -39.53 -0.93 -4.61
N PHE A 24 -38.24 -0.84 -4.27
CA PHE A 24 -37.75 -1.09 -2.91
C PHE A 24 -38.35 -0.11 -1.90
N LEU A 25 -38.31 1.20 -2.16
CA LEU A 25 -38.88 2.23 -1.27
C LEU A 25 -40.40 2.11 -1.08
N ARG A 26 -41.10 1.53 -2.06
CA ARG A 26 -42.56 1.33 -2.00
C ARG A 26 -42.93 0.12 -1.16
N ASP A 27 -42.25 -1.01 -1.37
CA ASP A 27 -42.47 -2.25 -0.64
C ASP A 27 -41.23 -3.17 -0.75
N PRO A 28 -40.33 -3.13 0.24
CA PRO A 28 -39.13 -3.98 0.26
C PRO A 28 -39.47 -5.48 0.19
N SER A 29 -40.62 -5.89 0.72
CA SER A 29 -41.04 -7.30 0.74
C SER A 29 -41.44 -7.85 -0.63
N SER A 30 -41.60 -6.96 -1.62
CA SER A 30 -41.98 -7.29 -2.99
C SER A 30 -40.79 -7.47 -3.94
N VAL A 31 -39.56 -7.19 -3.47
CA VAL A 31 -38.34 -7.25 -4.28
C VAL A 31 -37.33 -8.22 -3.68
N THR A 32 -36.49 -8.79 -4.54
CA THR A 32 -35.25 -9.46 -4.12
C THR A 32 -34.15 -8.40 -4.07
N CYS A 33 -33.24 -8.45 -3.11
CA CYS A 33 -32.14 -7.49 -3.04
C CYS A 33 -30.79 -8.15 -3.36
N ALA A 34 -29.99 -7.53 -4.21
CA ALA A 34 -28.58 -7.91 -4.42
C ALA A 34 -27.70 -7.00 -3.57
N LEU A 35 -27.08 -7.54 -2.53
CA LEU A 35 -26.30 -6.80 -1.56
C LEU A 35 -24.81 -6.96 -1.91
N GLY A 36 -24.12 -5.85 -2.21
CA GLY A 36 -22.65 -5.78 -2.17
C GLY A 36 -22.16 -5.67 -0.72
N ASN A 37 -20.86 -5.65 -0.46
CA ASN A 37 -20.35 -5.51 0.91
C ASN A 37 -20.38 -4.05 1.41
N GLU A 38 -20.12 -3.87 2.70
CA GLU A 38 -20.06 -2.57 3.41
C GLU A 38 -18.84 -1.71 3.06
N ALA A 39 -17.83 -2.31 2.44
CA ALA A 39 -16.70 -1.56 1.92
C ALA A 39 -17.10 -0.77 0.69
N CYS A 40 -18.21 -1.05 0.00
CA CYS A 40 -18.73 -0.24 -1.12
C CYS A 40 -17.64 0.14 -2.14
N ASP A 41 -16.67 -0.72 -2.38
CA ASP A 41 -15.69 -0.53 -3.44
C ASP A 41 -16.29 -0.86 -4.81
N LEU A 42 -15.49 -0.67 -5.86
CA LEU A 42 -15.96 -0.85 -7.21
C LEU A 42 -16.43 -2.28 -7.47
N ASP A 43 -15.76 -3.28 -6.90
CA ASP A 43 -16.13 -4.69 -7.09
C ASP A 43 -17.50 -5.02 -6.51
N SER A 44 -17.74 -4.63 -5.26
CA SER A 44 -19.04 -4.76 -4.61
C SER A 44 -20.16 -4.07 -5.37
N VAL A 45 -19.94 -2.82 -5.80
CA VAL A 45 -20.96 -2.03 -6.49
C VAL A 45 -21.21 -2.60 -7.89
N ALA A 46 -20.17 -2.88 -8.67
CA ALA A 46 -20.29 -3.47 -10.00
C ALA A 46 -20.98 -4.83 -9.97
N SER A 47 -20.59 -5.70 -9.03
CA SER A 47 -21.19 -7.02 -8.82
C SER A 47 -22.69 -6.93 -8.51
N ALA A 48 -23.08 -6.06 -7.57
CA ALA A 48 -24.49 -5.93 -7.17
C ALA A 48 -25.36 -5.38 -8.31
N LEU A 49 -24.86 -4.37 -9.02
CA LEU A 49 -25.53 -3.79 -10.19
C LEU A 49 -25.69 -4.82 -11.31
N ALA A 50 -24.62 -5.56 -11.61
CA ALA A 50 -24.62 -6.59 -12.65
C ALA A 50 -25.60 -7.72 -12.34
N VAL A 51 -25.61 -8.24 -11.10
CA VAL A 51 -26.56 -9.28 -10.69
C VAL A 51 -27.99 -8.77 -10.77
N GLY A 52 -28.29 -7.61 -10.17
CA GLY A 52 -29.65 -7.09 -10.17
C GLY A 52 -30.18 -6.88 -11.58
N TYR A 53 -29.37 -6.25 -12.43
CA TYR A 53 -29.74 -5.99 -13.80
C TYR A 53 -29.92 -7.29 -14.63
N ALA A 54 -28.97 -8.22 -14.57
CA ALA A 54 -29.02 -9.48 -15.34
C ALA A 54 -30.19 -10.39 -14.90
N ARG A 55 -30.49 -10.43 -13.60
CA ARG A 55 -31.61 -11.22 -13.06
C ARG A 55 -32.97 -10.62 -13.39
N ALA A 56 -33.09 -9.29 -13.42
CA ALA A 56 -34.33 -8.63 -13.86
C ALA A 56 -34.61 -8.80 -15.37
N MET A 57 -33.59 -9.12 -16.18
CA MET A 57 -33.76 -9.41 -17.60
C MET A 57 -34.18 -10.85 -17.88
N THR A 58 -33.89 -11.76 -16.95
CA THR A 58 -34.15 -13.20 -17.10
C THR A 58 -35.36 -13.68 -16.31
N THR A 59 -35.77 -12.90 -15.30
CA THR A 59 -36.93 -13.18 -14.44
C THR A 59 -37.94 -12.04 -14.53
N SER A 60 -39.20 -12.30 -14.13
CA SER A 60 -40.20 -11.23 -13.98
C SER A 60 -40.08 -10.46 -12.65
N ALA A 61 -39.09 -10.81 -11.82
CA ALA A 61 -38.88 -10.20 -10.51
C ALA A 61 -37.93 -9.00 -10.61
N ILE A 62 -38.20 -7.98 -9.80
CA ILE A 62 -37.29 -6.83 -9.65
C ILE A 62 -36.22 -7.22 -8.62
N VAL A 63 -34.95 -7.14 -9.03
CA VAL A 63 -33.81 -7.43 -8.15
C VAL A 63 -33.06 -6.15 -7.85
N THR A 64 -33.34 -5.52 -6.71
CA THR A 64 -32.79 -4.20 -6.37
C THR A 64 -31.35 -4.33 -5.88
N PRO A 65 -30.35 -3.73 -6.59
CA PRO A 65 -28.99 -3.63 -6.08
C PRO A 65 -28.95 -2.65 -4.91
N ILE A 66 -28.22 -3.01 -3.85
CA ILE A 66 -28.02 -2.16 -2.68
C ILE A 66 -26.53 -1.96 -2.46
N ALA A 67 -26.11 -0.68 -2.47
CA ALA A 67 -24.80 -0.27 -1.99
C ALA A 67 -24.86 -0.07 -0.47
N GLN A 68 -24.11 -0.86 0.30
CA GLN A 68 -24.15 -0.87 1.77
C GLN A 68 -23.35 0.29 2.41
N CYS A 69 -23.59 1.51 1.94
CA CYS A 69 -23.02 2.75 2.44
C CYS A 69 -24.00 3.89 2.23
N LEU A 70 -23.81 5.01 2.92
CA LEU A 70 -24.62 6.20 2.65
C LEU A 70 -24.28 6.74 1.27
N ARG A 71 -25.27 7.28 0.55
CA ARG A 71 -25.02 7.89 -0.78
C ARG A 71 -23.94 8.96 -0.73
N ARG A 72 -23.92 9.75 0.34
CA ARG A 72 -22.87 10.77 0.59
C ARG A 72 -21.47 10.17 0.74
N ASP A 73 -21.34 8.96 1.29
CA ASP A 73 -20.06 8.27 1.48
C ASP A 73 -19.61 7.59 0.19
N LEU A 74 -20.55 7.10 -0.61
CA LEU A 74 -20.27 6.57 -1.95
C LEU A 74 -19.71 7.66 -2.87
N ALA A 75 -20.20 8.89 -2.75
CA ALA A 75 -19.63 10.04 -3.46
C ALA A 75 -18.17 10.37 -3.08
N LEU A 76 -17.66 9.83 -1.96
CA LEU A 76 -16.26 9.98 -1.54
C LEU A 76 -15.32 8.93 -2.15
N ARG A 77 -15.82 8.12 -3.10
CA ARG A 77 -15.11 7.07 -3.84
C ARG A 77 -15.04 7.44 -5.32
N PRO A 78 -14.06 8.25 -5.73
CA PRO A 78 -14.05 8.84 -7.07
C PRO A 78 -13.82 7.80 -8.17
N ASP A 79 -13.15 6.69 -7.87
CA ASP A 79 -13.05 5.51 -8.73
C ASP A 79 -14.43 4.91 -9.03
N VAL A 80 -15.26 4.70 -8.01
CA VAL A 80 -16.63 4.17 -8.18
C VAL A 80 -17.50 5.16 -8.95
N VAL A 81 -17.48 6.44 -8.56
CA VAL A 81 -18.24 7.50 -9.26
C VAL A 81 -17.80 7.58 -10.72
N ARG A 82 -16.50 7.48 -10.99
CA ARG A 82 -15.98 7.51 -12.36
C ARG A 82 -16.43 6.33 -13.20
N ALA A 83 -16.42 5.12 -12.63
CA ALA A 83 -16.93 3.94 -13.33
C ALA A 83 -18.43 4.07 -13.66
N LEU A 84 -19.25 4.59 -12.73
CA LEU A 84 -20.68 4.81 -12.95
C LEU A 84 -20.94 5.89 -14.02
N ASP A 85 -20.24 7.02 -13.95
CA ASP A 85 -20.35 8.09 -14.95
C ASP A 85 -19.97 7.61 -16.34
N ALA A 86 -18.95 6.76 -16.44
CA ALA A 86 -18.46 6.21 -17.71
C ALA A 86 -19.47 5.28 -18.40
N VAL A 87 -20.49 4.82 -17.67
CA VAL A 87 -21.62 4.04 -18.21
C VAL A 87 -22.96 4.81 -18.13
N GLY A 88 -22.94 6.09 -17.74
CA GLY A 88 -24.12 6.94 -17.68
C GLY A 88 -25.07 6.63 -16.52
N VAL A 89 -24.57 6.08 -15.41
CA VAL A 89 -25.34 5.81 -14.19
C VAL A 89 -25.13 6.93 -13.17
N SER A 90 -26.23 7.52 -12.69
CA SER A 90 -26.17 8.49 -11.60
C SER A 90 -26.13 7.79 -10.25
N VAL A 91 -25.31 8.29 -9.33
CA VAL A 91 -25.28 7.88 -7.91
C VAL A 91 -26.67 8.03 -7.25
N GLU A 92 -27.47 8.99 -7.70
CA GLU A 92 -28.85 9.20 -7.20
C GLU A 92 -29.82 8.08 -7.59
N SER A 93 -29.48 7.30 -8.62
CA SER A 93 -30.27 6.15 -9.07
C SER A 93 -30.03 4.91 -8.20
N LEU A 94 -28.97 4.89 -7.37
CA LEU A 94 -28.62 3.74 -6.52
C LEU A 94 -29.43 3.72 -5.22
N THR A 95 -29.83 2.51 -4.80
CA THR A 95 -30.35 2.25 -3.46
C THR A 95 -29.18 2.17 -2.49
N CYS A 96 -29.16 3.05 -1.49
CA CYS A 96 -28.09 3.19 -0.51
C CYS A 96 -28.60 2.89 0.90
N ALA A 97 -27.72 2.93 1.89
CA ALA A 97 -28.04 2.59 3.27
C ALA A 97 -29.21 3.41 3.87
N GLU A 98 -29.30 4.71 3.54
CA GLU A 98 -30.40 5.54 4.04
C GLU A 98 -31.76 5.18 3.44
N ASP A 99 -31.80 4.58 2.24
CA ASP A 99 -33.05 4.09 1.65
C ASP A 99 -33.53 2.84 2.40
N VAL A 100 -32.57 2.00 2.83
CA VAL A 100 -32.82 0.82 3.69
C VAL A 100 -33.35 1.25 5.06
N GLU A 101 -32.74 2.26 5.67
CA GLU A 101 -33.21 2.84 6.93
C GLU A 101 -34.61 3.45 6.80
N ALA A 102 -34.85 4.22 5.72
CA ALA A 102 -36.14 4.87 5.47
C ALA A 102 -37.29 3.88 5.22
N ALA A 103 -37.00 2.69 4.70
CA ALA A 103 -38.00 1.65 4.48
C ALA A 103 -38.59 1.09 5.80
N GLY A 104 -37.87 1.23 6.91
CA GLY A 104 -38.30 0.84 8.26
C GLY A 104 -38.35 -0.67 8.52
N GLU A 105 -38.50 -1.07 9.78
CA GLU A 105 -38.43 -2.48 10.22
C GLU A 105 -39.68 -3.31 9.87
N ALA A 106 -40.77 -2.67 9.44
CA ALA A 106 -42.07 -3.34 9.24
C ALA A 106 -42.19 -4.11 7.91
N ARG A 107 -41.27 -3.90 6.97
CA ARG A 107 -41.28 -4.55 5.64
C ARG A 107 -39.86 -4.91 5.23
N THR A 108 -39.54 -6.19 5.31
CA THR A 108 -38.21 -6.73 5.04
C THR A 108 -38.23 -7.44 3.67
N PRO A 109 -37.15 -7.34 2.88
CA PRO A 109 -37.03 -8.15 1.68
C PRO A 109 -37.00 -9.63 2.05
N ARG A 110 -37.83 -10.44 1.38
CA ARG A 110 -37.96 -11.87 1.66
C ARG A 110 -36.72 -12.65 1.25
N GLU A 111 -36.07 -12.21 0.18
CA GLU A 111 -34.93 -12.89 -0.42
C GLU A 111 -33.80 -11.90 -0.68
N VAL A 112 -32.58 -12.31 -0.36
CA VAL A 112 -31.35 -11.56 -0.63
C VAL A 112 -30.33 -12.41 -1.35
N ILE A 113 -29.60 -11.77 -2.26
CA ILE A 113 -28.44 -12.31 -2.96
C ILE A 113 -27.22 -11.58 -2.39
N LEU A 114 -26.23 -12.31 -1.92
CA LEU A 114 -24.98 -11.72 -1.43
C LEU A 114 -23.95 -11.77 -2.55
N VAL A 115 -23.35 -10.63 -2.84
CA VAL A 115 -22.19 -10.54 -3.74
C VAL A 115 -21.02 -9.90 -3.01
N ASP A 116 -19.82 -10.40 -3.26
CA ASP A 116 -18.56 -9.86 -2.70
C ASP A 116 -18.48 -9.93 -1.16
N HIS A 117 -19.31 -10.80 -0.57
CA HIS A 117 -19.29 -11.26 0.81
C HIS A 117 -20.24 -12.46 0.96
N ASN A 118 -20.02 -13.29 2.00
CA ASN A 118 -20.78 -14.52 2.22
C ASN A 118 -21.55 -14.60 3.56
N ALA A 119 -21.61 -13.48 4.30
CA ALA A 119 -22.37 -13.39 5.55
C ALA A 119 -22.98 -11.99 5.74
N ILE A 120 -24.25 -11.90 6.15
CA ILE A 120 -24.91 -10.60 6.40
C ILE A 120 -24.20 -9.87 7.54
N THR A 121 -23.74 -8.64 7.28
CA THR A 121 -23.17 -7.75 8.28
C THR A 121 -24.21 -6.71 8.75
N VAL A 122 -24.15 -6.33 10.02
CA VAL A 122 -25.21 -5.58 10.72
C VAL A 122 -25.11 -4.06 10.51
N ARG A 123 -24.27 -3.60 9.57
CA ARG A 123 -23.98 -2.16 9.49
C ARG A 123 -25.10 -1.35 8.84
N VAL A 124 -25.80 -1.95 7.89
CA VAL A 124 -26.87 -1.32 7.10
C VAL A 124 -28.14 -2.17 7.09
N VAL A 125 -28.02 -3.49 7.06
CA VAL A 125 -29.16 -4.41 7.17
C VAL A 125 -29.58 -4.51 8.65
N PRO A 126 -30.81 -4.09 9.02
CA PRO A 126 -31.29 -4.22 10.39
C PRO A 126 -31.28 -5.69 10.84
N LYS A 127 -30.88 -5.96 12.11
CA LYS A 127 -30.98 -7.33 12.69
C LYS A 127 -32.40 -7.89 12.65
N SER A 128 -33.40 -7.01 12.59
CA SER A 128 -34.82 -7.32 12.49
C SER A 128 -35.25 -7.84 11.11
N TRP A 129 -34.37 -7.79 10.10
CA TRP A 129 -34.67 -8.37 8.79
C TRP A 129 -34.69 -9.90 8.84
N GLU A 130 -35.89 -10.47 8.88
CA GLU A 130 -36.12 -11.90 8.63
C GLU A 130 -36.03 -12.21 7.13
N THR A 131 -34.82 -12.14 6.57
CA THR A 131 -34.56 -12.39 5.15
C THR A 131 -33.93 -13.76 4.92
N ARG A 132 -34.24 -14.37 3.77
CA ARG A 132 -33.61 -15.61 3.33
C ARG A 132 -32.52 -15.31 2.30
N VAL A 133 -31.29 -15.74 2.58
CA VAL A 133 -30.21 -15.71 1.58
C VAL A 133 -30.45 -16.82 0.57
N VAL A 134 -30.67 -16.46 -0.70
CA VAL A 134 -31.00 -17.42 -1.77
C VAL A 134 -29.82 -17.71 -2.69
N GLU A 135 -28.89 -16.77 -2.83
CA GLU A 135 -27.71 -16.89 -3.69
C GLU A 135 -26.51 -16.17 -3.05
N ILE A 136 -25.32 -16.74 -3.19
CA ILE A 136 -24.04 -16.17 -2.76
C ILE A 136 -23.03 -16.29 -3.89
N ILE A 137 -22.40 -15.19 -4.25
CA ILE A 137 -21.28 -15.13 -5.20
C ILE A 137 -20.17 -14.32 -4.54
N ASP A 138 -19.09 -14.96 -4.13
CA ASP A 138 -18.04 -14.32 -3.34
C ASP A 138 -16.66 -14.90 -3.65
N HIS A 139 -15.62 -14.10 -3.41
CA HIS A 139 -14.23 -14.49 -3.57
C HIS A 139 -13.41 -14.44 -2.27
N HIS A 140 -14.05 -14.08 -1.15
CA HIS A 140 -13.45 -14.07 0.18
C HIS A 140 -13.45 -15.45 0.86
N ASP A 141 -12.79 -15.53 2.02
CA ASP A 141 -12.82 -16.70 2.87
C ASP A 141 -14.27 -17.04 3.31
N ASP A 142 -14.60 -18.32 3.21
CA ASP A 142 -15.93 -18.83 3.53
C ASP A 142 -16.19 -18.80 5.06
N ALA A 143 -17.15 -17.99 5.51
CA ALA A 143 -17.57 -17.87 6.91
C ALA A 143 -18.49 -19.02 7.38
N GLY A 144 -18.88 -19.94 6.49
CA GLY A 144 -19.79 -21.06 6.78
C GLY A 144 -21.24 -20.65 7.03
N ALA A 145 -21.61 -19.41 6.68
CA ALA A 145 -22.97 -18.91 6.84
C ALA A 145 -23.89 -19.31 5.67
N HIS A 146 -25.20 -19.34 5.95
CA HIS A 146 -26.27 -19.51 4.94
C HIS A 146 -26.11 -20.75 4.06
N GLY A 147 -25.80 -21.90 4.66
CA GLY A 147 -25.61 -23.17 3.95
C GLY A 147 -26.85 -23.71 3.22
N ASP A 148 -28.01 -23.10 3.41
CA ASP A 148 -29.28 -23.41 2.75
C ASP A 148 -29.57 -22.54 1.51
N ALA A 149 -28.64 -21.64 1.14
CA ALA A 149 -28.71 -20.88 -0.11
C ALA A 149 -28.73 -21.83 -1.33
N ALA A 150 -29.59 -21.57 -2.30
CA ALA A 150 -29.79 -22.44 -3.45
C ALA A 150 -28.60 -22.42 -4.42
N VAL A 151 -27.91 -21.28 -4.51
CA VAL A 151 -26.69 -21.08 -5.31
C VAL A 151 -25.61 -20.52 -4.39
N ARG A 152 -24.43 -21.11 -4.41
CA ARG A 152 -23.33 -20.72 -3.53
C ARG A 152 -21.98 -20.89 -4.23
N THR A 153 -21.57 -19.86 -4.96
CA THR A 153 -20.25 -19.76 -5.58
C THR A 153 -19.33 -19.01 -4.63
N ILE A 154 -18.41 -19.72 -3.96
CA ILE A 154 -17.34 -19.10 -3.18
C ILE A 154 -16.02 -19.64 -3.68
N GLU A 155 -15.28 -18.81 -4.41
CA GLU A 155 -14.04 -19.21 -5.10
C GLU A 155 -12.98 -18.12 -4.95
N LEU A 156 -11.78 -18.50 -4.51
CA LEU A 156 -10.68 -17.56 -4.37
C LEU A 156 -10.16 -17.12 -5.76
N VAL A 157 -10.67 -15.99 -6.22
CA VAL A 157 -10.29 -15.32 -7.49
C VAL A 157 -9.91 -13.86 -7.22
N GLY A 158 -9.42 -13.17 -8.24
CA GLY A 158 -8.95 -11.79 -8.10
C GLY A 158 -10.02 -10.76 -7.84
N SER A 159 -11.22 -10.96 -8.40
CA SER A 159 -12.37 -10.07 -8.23
C SER A 159 -13.67 -10.88 -8.24
N CYS A 160 -14.61 -10.52 -7.36
CA CYS A 160 -15.97 -11.07 -7.35
C CYS A 160 -16.68 -10.82 -8.69
N SER A 161 -16.40 -9.69 -9.34
CA SER A 161 -16.93 -9.35 -10.67
C SER A 161 -16.62 -10.41 -11.73
N SER A 162 -15.50 -11.14 -11.61
CA SER A 162 -15.17 -12.26 -12.50
C SER A 162 -16.15 -13.42 -12.35
N LEU A 163 -16.54 -13.75 -11.11
CA LEU A 163 -17.53 -14.79 -10.82
C LEU A 163 -18.93 -14.36 -11.27
N VAL A 164 -19.30 -13.10 -11.00
CA VAL A 164 -20.58 -12.53 -11.45
C VAL A 164 -20.69 -12.54 -12.97
N TYR A 165 -19.62 -12.21 -13.69
CA TYR A 165 -19.60 -12.35 -15.14
C TYR A 165 -19.88 -13.79 -15.56
N ARG A 166 -19.11 -14.74 -15.05
CA ARG A 166 -19.18 -16.16 -15.42
C ARG A 166 -20.55 -16.77 -15.14
N ASP A 167 -21.08 -16.56 -13.93
CA ASP A 167 -22.23 -17.31 -13.42
C ASP A 167 -23.56 -16.61 -13.69
N VAL A 168 -23.55 -15.29 -13.88
CA VAL A 168 -24.78 -14.49 -14.00
C VAL A 168 -24.90 -13.76 -15.33
N VAL A 169 -23.84 -13.08 -15.79
CA VAL A 169 -23.93 -12.21 -16.98
C VAL A 169 -23.73 -12.97 -18.29
N ALA A 170 -22.69 -13.80 -18.41
CA ALA A 170 -22.39 -14.56 -19.62
C ALA A 170 -23.55 -15.45 -20.12
N PRO A 171 -24.42 -16.02 -19.25
CA PRO A 171 -25.62 -16.74 -19.69
C PRO A 171 -26.72 -15.86 -20.31
N THR A 172 -26.66 -14.53 -20.17
CA THR A 172 -27.69 -13.60 -20.70
C THR A 172 -27.42 -13.23 -22.17
N ARG A 173 -28.46 -13.15 -23.02
CA ARG A 173 -28.33 -12.91 -24.48
C ARG A 173 -28.81 -11.53 -24.93
N ARG A 174 -28.11 -10.44 -24.57
CA ARG A 174 -28.45 -9.04 -24.96
C ARG A 174 -27.19 -8.18 -25.16
N ASP A 175 -27.11 -7.38 -26.22
CA ASP A 175 -25.82 -6.74 -26.62
C ASP A 175 -25.57 -5.34 -26.02
N ASP A 176 -26.52 -4.40 -26.08
CA ASP A 176 -26.28 -3.00 -25.68
C ASP A 176 -26.08 -2.83 -24.16
N ILE A 177 -26.97 -3.45 -23.39
CA ILE A 177 -26.87 -3.60 -21.94
C ILE A 177 -25.57 -4.26 -21.53
N ALA A 178 -25.21 -5.36 -22.22
CA ALA A 178 -24.04 -6.12 -21.87
C ALA A 178 -22.80 -5.24 -21.90
N ARG A 179 -22.77 -4.16 -22.70
CA ARG A 179 -21.65 -3.21 -22.70
C ARG A 179 -21.58 -2.35 -21.44
N GLN A 180 -22.69 -1.82 -20.93
CA GLN A 180 -22.68 -1.03 -19.67
C GLN A 180 -22.24 -1.90 -18.48
N VAL A 181 -22.84 -3.07 -18.35
CA VAL A 181 -22.48 -4.04 -17.30
C VAL A 181 -21.06 -4.56 -17.51
N ALA A 182 -20.65 -4.82 -18.76
CA ALA A 182 -19.32 -5.33 -19.05
C ALA A 182 -18.22 -4.35 -18.71
N ARG A 183 -18.43 -3.05 -18.96
CA ARG A 183 -17.46 -2.02 -18.58
C ARG A 183 -17.30 -1.92 -17.07
N LEU A 184 -18.40 -1.96 -16.31
CA LEU A 184 -18.33 -1.93 -14.84
C LEU A 184 -17.58 -3.15 -14.29
N LEU A 185 -17.92 -4.36 -14.75
CA LEU A 185 -17.26 -5.59 -14.32
C LEU A 185 -15.79 -5.61 -14.74
N LEU A 186 -15.47 -5.22 -15.98
CA LEU A 186 -14.08 -5.15 -16.45
C LEU A 186 -13.27 -4.14 -15.62
N GLY A 187 -13.85 -2.97 -15.34
CA GLY A 187 -13.24 -1.94 -14.50
C GLY A 187 -12.90 -2.44 -13.09
N ALA A 188 -13.82 -3.16 -12.44
CA ALA A 188 -13.57 -3.81 -11.16
C ALA A 188 -12.44 -4.84 -11.25
N ILE A 189 -12.52 -5.76 -12.22
CA ILE A 189 -11.53 -6.83 -12.42
C ILE A 189 -10.13 -6.24 -12.62
N VAL A 190 -9.95 -5.29 -13.53
CA VAL A 190 -8.62 -4.71 -13.78
C VAL A 190 -8.12 -3.89 -12.60
N LEU A 191 -9.00 -3.27 -11.80
CA LEU A 191 -8.58 -2.50 -10.64
C LEU A 191 -8.06 -3.41 -9.51
N ASP A 192 -8.74 -4.51 -9.20
CA ASP A 192 -8.37 -5.42 -8.09
C ASP A 192 -7.23 -6.37 -8.45
N THR A 193 -7.19 -6.81 -9.71
CA THR A 193 -6.11 -7.64 -10.24
C THR A 193 -4.88 -6.85 -10.67
N ARG A 194 -4.96 -5.50 -10.65
CA ARG A 194 -3.92 -4.57 -11.15
C ARG A 194 -3.54 -4.84 -12.60
N LEU A 195 -4.54 -4.73 -13.47
CA LEU A 195 -4.46 -5.04 -14.90
C LEU A 195 -4.02 -6.49 -15.15
N LEU A 196 -4.64 -7.43 -14.43
CA LEU A 196 -4.38 -8.88 -14.55
C LEU A 196 -2.90 -9.24 -14.36
N ASP A 197 -2.22 -8.61 -13.40
CA ASP A 197 -0.80 -8.84 -13.15
C ASP A 197 -0.55 -10.30 -12.71
N ALA A 198 -0.16 -11.14 -13.67
CA ALA A 198 0.18 -12.55 -13.48
C ALA A 198 1.36 -12.78 -12.52
N SER A 199 2.12 -11.73 -12.18
CA SER A 199 3.21 -11.79 -11.19
C SER A 199 2.72 -11.65 -9.74
N THR A 200 1.43 -11.34 -9.55
CA THR A 200 0.75 -11.36 -8.25
C THR A 200 -0.11 -12.61 -8.11
N THR A 201 -0.33 -13.08 -6.88
CA THR A 201 -1.35 -14.12 -6.61
C THR A 201 -2.78 -13.56 -6.66
N ARG A 202 -2.98 -12.35 -7.22
CA ARG A 202 -4.26 -11.63 -7.20
C ARG A 202 -5.07 -11.80 -8.48
N ALA A 203 -4.57 -12.51 -9.49
CA ALA A 203 -5.33 -12.82 -10.69
C ALA A 203 -5.35 -14.34 -10.91
N SER A 204 -6.53 -14.90 -11.10
CA SER A 204 -6.78 -16.31 -11.40
C SER A 204 -7.15 -16.50 -12.88
N ALA A 205 -7.18 -17.74 -13.35
CA ALA A 205 -7.62 -18.05 -14.72
C ALA A 205 -9.04 -17.52 -15.01
N VAL A 206 -9.93 -17.51 -14.01
CA VAL A 206 -11.29 -16.99 -14.14
C VAL A 206 -11.27 -15.48 -14.43
N ASP A 207 -10.36 -14.73 -13.82
CA ASP A 207 -10.21 -13.29 -14.07
C ASP A 207 -9.72 -13.02 -15.49
N PHE A 208 -8.74 -13.79 -15.98
CA PHE A 208 -8.25 -13.67 -17.36
C PHE A 208 -9.35 -13.99 -18.39
N GLU A 209 -10.13 -15.04 -18.15
CA GLU A 209 -11.23 -15.45 -19.04
C GLU A 209 -12.35 -14.40 -19.05
N ALA A 210 -12.78 -13.94 -17.87
CA ALA A 210 -13.80 -12.91 -17.73
C ALA A 210 -13.35 -11.59 -18.38
N ALA A 211 -12.17 -11.10 -18.04
CA ALA A 211 -11.66 -9.84 -18.58
C ALA A 211 -11.51 -9.89 -20.11
N LYS A 212 -11.02 -11.01 -20.65
CA LYS A 212 -10.94 -11.20 -22.11
C LYS A 212 -12.32 -11.11 -22.76
N ALA A 213 -13.30 -11.84 -22.25
CA ALA A 213 -14.62 -11.89 -22.85
C ALA A 213 -15.38 -10.56 -22.72
N LEU A 214 -15.21 -9.87 -21.58
CA LEU A 214 -15.75 -8.53 -21.34
C LEU A 214 -15.11 -7.49 -22.27
N ARG A 215 -13.78 -7.54 -22.45
CA ARG A 215 -13.04 -6.70 -23.40
C ARG A 215 -13.54 -6.91 -24.82
N GLU A 216 -13.73 -8.17 -25.24
CA GLU A 216 -14.28 -8.52 -26.55
C GLU A 216 -15.72 -7.98 -26.73
N ALA A 217 -16.58 -8.07 -25.71
CA ALA A 217 -17.93 -7.53 -25.74
C ALA A 217 -17.97 -5.98 -25.86
N LEU A 218 -16.97 -5.31 -25.30
CA LEU A 218 -16.78 -3.86 -25.43
C LEU A 218 -16.17 -3.47 -26.78
N GLY A 219 -15.59 -4.42 -27.52
CA GLY A 219 -14.81 -4.14 -28.71
C GLY A 219 -13.50 -3.41 -28.40
N TRP A 220 -12.98 -3.61 -27.18
CA TRP A 220 -11.78 -2.95 -26.69
C TRP A 220 -10.51 -3.73 -27.04
N ASP A 221 -9.41 -3.03 -27.26
CA ASP A 221 -8.07 -3.64 -27.27
C ASP A 221 -7.39 -3.60 -25.88
N GLU A 222 -6.19 -4.15 -25.79
CA GLU A 222 -5.41 -4.16 -24.52
C GLU A 222 -5.07 -2.75 -24.04
N ARG A 223 -4.94 -1.78 -24.95
CA ARG A 223 -4.63 -0.40 -24.60
C ARG A 223 -5.85 0.27 -23.98
N GLU A 224 -7.03 0.12 -24.56
CA GLU A 224 -8.27 0.68 -23.98
C GLU A 224 -8.56 0.09 -22.59
N MET A 225 -8.29 -1.21 -22.40
CA MET A 225 -8.37 -1.83 -21.08
C MET A 225 -7.33 -1.25 -20.09
N GLY A 226 -6.11 -1.00 -20.56
CA GLY A 226 -5.07 -0.31 -19.78
C GLY A 226 -5.43 1.13 -19.41
N ASP A 227 -5.98 1.89 -20.35
CA ASP A 227 -6.43 3.27 -20.15
C ASP A 227 -7.58 3.33 -19.11
N GLU A 228 -8.49 2.34 -19.11
CA GLU A 228 -9.54 2.21 -18.09
C GLU A 228 -8.93 1.95 -16.70
N TYR A 229 -7.96 1.03 -16.59
CA TYR A 229 -7.24 0.76 -15.34
C TYR A 229 -6.53 2.01 -14.81
N GLU A 230 -5.76 2.71 -15.65
CA GLU A 230 -5.07 3.93 -15.26
C GLU A 230 -6.05 5.01 -14.79
N THR A 231 -7.15 5.20 -15.53
CA THR A 231 -8.20 6.18 -15.19
C THR A 231 -8.81 5.90 -13.82
N LEU A 232 -9.21 4.65 -13.55
CA LEU A 232 -9.81 4.26 -12.28
C LEU A 232 -8.79 4.29 -11.13
N SER A 233 -7.55 3.83 -11.38
CA SER A 233 -6.47 3.83 -10.39
C SER A 233 -6.07 5.26 -9.97
N LEU A 234 -6.05 6.22 -10.91
CA LEU A 234 -5.81 7.62 -10.60
C LEU A 234 -6.99 8.24 -9.84
N ALA A 235 -8.22 7.97 -10.30
CA ALA A 235 -9.44 8.49 -9.67
C ALA A 235 -9.57 8.04 -8.21
N ARG A 236 -9.15 6.82 -7.85
CA ARG A 236 -9.20 6.29 -6.48
C ARG A 236 -8.59 7.22 -5.43
N HIS A 237 -7.59 8.00 -5.81
CA HIS A 237 -6.87 8.91 -4.93
C HIS A 237 -7.19 10.39 -5.16
N ASP A 238 -8.00 10.74 -6.17
CA ASP A 238 -8.34 12.11 -6.49
C ASP A 238 -9.30 12.73 -5.46
N GLN A 239 -8.86 13.81 -4.83
CA GLN A 239 -9.64 14.60 -3.87
C GLN A 239 -9.75 16.07 -4.30
N SER A 240 -9.36 16.37 -5.54
CA SER A 240 -9.25 17.74 -6.06
C SER A 240 -10.58 18.48 -6.13
N SER A 241 -11.69 17.75 -6.18
CA SER A 241 -13.05 18.29 -6.27
C SER A 241 -13.83 18.30 -4.94
N PHE A 242 -13.26 17.76 -3.85
CA PHE A 242 -13.99 17.59 -2.60
C PHE A 242 -14.11 18.92 -1.82
N SER A 243 -15.30 19.19 -1.27
CA SER A 243 -15.52 20.29 -0.32
C SER A 243 -14.89 20.01 1.05
N CYS A 244 -14.81 21.02 1.92
CA CYS A 244 -14.32 20.83 3.30
C CYS A 244 -15.12 19.72 4.01
N ALA A 245 -16.45 19.76 3.98
CA ALA A 245 -17.30 18.73 4.60
C ALA A 245 -17.03 17.31 4.06
N GLN A 246 -16.76 17.17 2.75
CA GLN A 246 -16.43 15.88 2.13
C GLN A 246 -15.04 15.38 2.56
N LEU A 247 -14.06 16.28 2.62
CA LEU A 247 -12.72 15.96 3.13
C LEU A 247 -12.77 15.56 4.61
N LEU A 248 -13.58 16.25 5.42
CA LEU A 248 -13.80 15.92 6.82
C LEU A 248 -14.40 14.53 7.01
N ALA A 249 -15.29 14.10 6.12
CA ALA A 249 -15.97 12.81 6.20
C ALA A 249 -15.15 11.63 5.64
N LYS A 250 -14.20 11.87 4.72
CA LYS A 250 -13.51 10.82 3.94
C LYS A 250 -12.75 9.80 4.79
N ASP A 251 -11.88 10.26 5.68
CA ASP A 251 -11.13 9.42 6.64
C ASP A 251 -11.19 10.07 8.02
N TYR A 252 -12.37 9.92 8.64
CA TYR A 252 -12.67 10.46 9.96
C TYR A 252 -12.59 9.40 11.05
N LYS A 253 -11.97 9.74 12.16
CA LYS A 253 -11.94 8.93 13.38
C LYS A 253 -12.20 9.80 14.60
N GLN A 254 -12.81 9.22 15.62
CA GLN A 254 -13.19 9.91 16.85
C GLN A 254 -12.75 9.10 18.06
N TRP A 255 -12.30 9.82 19.09
CA TRP A 255 -11.84 9.24 20.36
C TRP A 255 -12.27 10.12 21.53
N THR A 256 -12.43 9.49 22.69
CA THR A 256 -12.69 10.16 23.96
C THR A 256 -11.40 10.30 24.77
N PHE A 257 -11.04 11.52 25.15
CA PHE A 257 -9.90 11.81 26.04
C PHE A 257 -10.39 12.50 27.32
N GLY A 258 -10.52 11.71 28.39
CA GLY A 258 -11.06 12.20 29.66
C GLY A 258 -12.51 12.65 29.50
N ARG A 259 -12.77 13.96 29.63
CA ARG A 259 -14.10 14.56 29.43
C ARG A 259 -14.31 15.16 28.04
N HIS A 260 -13.31 15.07 27.16
CA HIS A 260 -13.31 15.72 25.86
C HIS A 260 -13.46 14.70 24.73
N GLU A 261 -14.36 14.98 23.80
CA GLU A 261 -14.52 14.24 22.55
C GLU A 261 -13.64 14.84 21.45
N VAL A 262 -12.81 14.04 20.79
CA VAL A 262 -11.82 14.51 19.81
C VAL A 262 -11.99 13.79 18.48
N GLY A 263 -12.26 14.55 17.43
CA GLY A 263 -12.31 14.07 16.06
C GLY A 263 -11.01 14.37 15.30
N VAL A 264 -10.56 13.45 14.46
CA VAL A 264 -9.45 13.65 13.51
C VAL A 264 -9.92 13.26 12.12
N ALA A 265 -9.91 14.22 11.20
CA ALA A 265 -10.14 14.01 9.78
C ALA A 265 -8.82 14.04 9.01
N SER A 266 -8.55 13.01 8.19
CA SER A 266 -7.34 12.92 7.36
C SER A 266 -7.68 13.00 5.87
N PHE A 267 -6.91 13.77 5.10
CA PHE A 267 -7.14 13.92 3.66
C PHE A 267 -5.90 14.33 2.86
N GLY A 268 -5.98 14.19 1.54
CA GLY A 268 -4.89 14.38 0.58
C GLY A 268 -4.76 15.79 -0.01
N VAL A 269 -5.56 16.74 0.46
CA VAL A 269 -5.66 18.10 -0.11
C VAL A 269 -4.94 19.09 0.79
N ARG A 270 -3.99 19.84 0.23
CA ARG A 270 -3.30 20.94 0.91
C ARG A 270 -4.28 22.01 1.39
N PHE A 271 -4.13 22.54 2.60
CA PHE A 271 -5.08 23.53 3.12
C PHE A 271 -5.14 24.82 2.28
N GLN A 272 -4.01 25.24 1.70
CA GLN A 272 -4.01 26.39 0.79
C GLN A 272 -4.89 26.14 -0.44
N ASP A 273 -4.93 24.91 -0.95
CA ASP A 273 -5.78 24.55 -2.08
C ASP A 273 -7.25 24.50 -1.65
N LEU A 274 -7.54 24.02 -0.44
CA LEU A 274 -8.89 24.06 0.12
C LEU A 274 -9.40 25.50 0.26
N VAL A 275 -8.59 26.40 0.84
CA VAL A 275 -8.91 27.84 1.00
C VAL A 275 -9.02 28.56 -0.34
N ALA A 276 -8.29 28.11 -1.37
CA ALA A 276 -8.41 28.68 -2.71
C ALA A 276 -9.71 28.27 -3.42
N ARG A 277 -10.30 27.13 -3.05
CA ARG A 277 -11.53 26.57 -3.66
C ARG A 277 -12.79 27.00 -2.92
N GLN A 278 -12.69 27.19 -1.61
CA GLN A 278 -13.81 27.50 -0.71
C GLN A 278 -13.37 28.61 0.24
N ASP A 279 -14.19 29.66 0.38
CA ASP A 279 -13.83 30.77 1.25
C ASP A 279 -13.70 30.31 2.70
N THR A 280 -12.86 30.99 3.48
CA THR A 280 -12.56 30.59 4.87
C THR A 280 -13.80 30.59 5.75
N THR A 281 -14.79 31.45 5.49
CA THR A 281 -16.02 31.49 6.28
C THR A 281 -16.86 30.24 6.04
N SER A 282 -16.97 29.80 4.78
CA SER A 282 -17.64 28.55 4.44
C SER A 282 -16.92 27.33 5.04
N ILE A 283 -15.58 27.30 5.04
CA ILE A 283 -14.79 26.26 5.71
C ILE A 283 -15.08 26.23 7.22
N ASP A 284 -15.07 27.38 7.89
CA ASP A 284 -15.35 27.49 9.33
C ASP A 284 -16.77 27.01 9.67
N VAL A 285 -17.75 27.33 8.81
CA VAL A 285 -19.14 26.89 8.95
C VAL A 285 -19.25 25.37 8.81
N GLU A 286 -18.60 24.78 7.80
CA GLU A 286 -18.62 23.34 7.60
C GLU A 286 -17.91 22.58 8.72
N CYS A 287 -16.77 23.09 9.21
CA CYS A 287 -16.10 22.57 10.40
C CYS A 287 -17.00 22.65 11.64
N ALA A 288 -17.66 23.78 11.88
CA ALA A 288 -18.56 23.96 13.02
C ALA A 288 -19.79 23.05 12.94
N ALA A 289 -20.37 22.91 11.75
CA ALA A 289 -21.49 22.00 11.52
C ALA A 289 -21.05 20.54 11.73
N PHE A 290 -19.86 20.16 11.28
CA PHE A 290 -19.31 18.82 11.46
C PHE A 290 -19.02 18.51 12.93
N ILE A 291 -18.45 19.46 13.69
CA ILE A 291 -18.27 19.36 15.14
C ILE A 291 -19.60 19.09 15.84
N CYS A 292 -20.64 19.84 15.46
CA CYS A 292 -21.96 19.74 16.06
C CYS A 292 -22.68 18.43 15.68
N GLU A 293 -22.59 18.00 14.41
CA GLU A 293 -23.12 16.72 13.93
C GLU A 293 -22.46 15.52 14.64
N ARG A 294 -21.15 15.60 14.92
CA ARG A 294 -20.38 14.52 15.56
C ARG A 294 -20.36 14.58 17.09
N GLY A 295 -20.83 15.67 17.69
CA GLY A 295 -20.79 15.87 19.14
C GLY A 295 -19.38 15.88 19.71
N ILE A 296 -18.42 16.49 19.01
CA ILE A 296 -17.01 16.57 19.44
C ILE A 296 -16.66 17.92 20.04
N ASP A 297 -15.63 17.96 20.88
CA ASP A 297 -15.08 19.16 21.51
C ASP A 297 -13.87 19.74 20.75
N VAL A 298 -13.10 18.88 20.08
CA VAL A 298 -11.92 19.27 19.30
C VAL A 298 -11.93 18.53 17.97
N LEU A 299 -11.75 19.25 16.87
CA LEU A 299 -11.57 18.70 15.53
C LEU A 299 -10.16 19.00 15.04
N PHE A 300 -9.37 17.96 14.82
CA PHE A 300 -8.11 18.04 14.08
C PHE A 300 -8.35 17.70 12.61
N MET A 301 -7.76 18.50 11.73
CA MET A 301 -7.67 18.24 10.31
C MET A 301 -6.21 17.95 9.96
N MET A 302 -5.96 16.81 9.34
CA MET A 302 -4.63 16.36 8.96
C MET A 302 -4.57 16.20 7.45
N SER A 303 -3.82 17.09 6.81
CA SER A 303 -3.59 17.04 5.37
C SER A 303 -2.25 16.37 5.08
N SER A 304 -2.20 15.43 4.13
CA SER A 304 -1.00 14.74 3.66
C SER A 304 -0.95 14.73 2.13
N PHE A 305 -0.02 15.46 1.52
CA PHE A 305 -0.01 15.71 0.08
C PHE A 305 1.40 15.76 -0.47
N GLU A 306 1.55 15.63 -1.79
CA GLU A 306 2.78 15.98 -2.48
C GLU A 306 2.78 17.48 -2.76
N ASP A 307 3.69 18.21 -2.11
CA ASP A 307 3.75 19.67 -2.21
C ASP A 307 4.36 20.09 -3.54
N VAL A 308 3.50 20.55 -4.46
CA VAL A 308 3.88 21.06 -5.78
C VAL A 308 4.84 22.25 -5.71
N ASP A 309 4.77 23.09 -4.67
CA ASP A 309 5.70 24.21 -4.50
C ASP A 309 7.07 23.75 -3.97
N ALA A 310 7.12 22.55 -3.37
CA ALA A 310 8.33 21.90 -2.88
C ALA A 310 8.76 20.71 -3.76
N ASN A 311 8.51 20.78 -5.08
CA ASN A 311 8.88 19.77 -6.07
C ASN A 311 8.28 18.36 -5.85
N GLY A 312 7.05 18.29 -5.32
CA GLY A 312 6.34 17.04 -5.04
C GLY A 312 6.81 16.33 -3.77
N ALA A 313 7.54 17.02 -2.89
CA ALA A 313 7.92 16.46 -1.60
C ALA A 313 6.66 16.15 -0.77
N PHE A 314 6.61 14.96 -0.16
CA PHE A 314 5.51 14.62 0.73
C PHE A 314 5.53 15.54 1.95
N ALA A 315 4.45 16.29 2.12
CA ALA A 315 4.25 17.24 3.19
C ALA A 315 3.02 16.87 4.00
N ARG A 316 3.02 17.29 5.26
CA ARG A 316 1.83 17.21 6.11
C ARG A 316 1.54 18.55 6.74
N GLN A 317 0.26 18.87 6.80
CA GLN A 317 -0.23 20.03 7.53
C GLN A 317 -1.23 19.57 8.57
N ILE A 318 -1.28 20.31 9.68
CA ILE A 318 -2.30 20.13 10.71
C ILE A 318 -2.98 21.47 10.98
N ALA A 319 -4.29 21.39 11.13
CA ALA A 319 -5.14 22.44 11.64
C ALA A 319 -6.02 21.87 12.74
N ALA A 320 -6.48 22.72 13.65
CA ALA A 320 -7.39 22.36 14.72
C ALA A 320 -8.43 23.45 14.90
N THR A 321 -9.62 23.06 15.31
CA THR A 321 -10.68 23.96 15.76
C THR A 321 -11.45 23.29 16.89
N THR A 322 -12.03 24.06 17.78
CA THR A 322 -12.74 23.55 18.96
C THR A 322 -14.21 23.92 18.95
N SER A 323 -15.01 23.17 19.72
CA SER A 323 -16.33 23.64 20.08
C SER A 323 -16.19 24.90 20.96
N PRO A 324 -17.08 25.90 20.87
CA PRO A 324 -17.10 27.09 21.71
C PRO A 324 -17.37 26.81 23.18
N SER A 325 -17.92 25.63 23.50
CA SER A 325 -18.06 25.14 24.87
C SER A 325 -16.78 24.46 25.38
N CYS A 326 -15.84 24.14 24.49
CA CYS A 326 -14.55 23.55 24.86
C CYS A 326 -13.67 24.61 25.53
N ALA A 327 -13.20 24.29 26.73
CA ALA A 327 -12.28 25.14 27.47
C ALA A 327 -10.83 25.10 26.94
N LEU A 328 -10.55 24.25 25.94
CA LEU A 328 -9.22 24.10 25.34
C LEU A 328 -9.07 25.09 24.17
N ASP A 329 -7.90 25.73 24.08
CA ASP A 329 -7.56 26.60 22.96
C ASP A 329 -6.90 25.80 21.82
N ALA A 330 -7.41 25.95 20.60
CA ALA A 330 -6.90 25.23 19.44
C ALA A 330 -5.43 25.58 19.11
N ASN A 331 -5.01 26.84 19.33
CA ASN A 331 -3.65 27.27 19.03
C ASN A 331 -2.68 26.77 20.09
N GLU A 332 -3.07 26.73 21.37
CA GLU A 332 -2.27 26.12 22.44
C GLU A 332 -2.06 24.62 22.16
N LEU A 333 -3.12 23.90 21.80
CA LEU A 333 -3.03 22.49 21.41
C LEU A 333 -2.12 22.27 20.19
N LEU A 334 -2.25 23.10 19.16
CA LEU A 334 -1.37 23.03 17.98
C LEU A 334 0.08 23.41 18.30
N THR A 335 0.30 24.32 19.25
CA THR A 335 1.63 24.73 19.67
C THR A 335 2.30 23.59 20.43
N GLU A 336 1.62 22.97 21.38
CA GLU A 336 2.12 21.77 22.07
C GLU A 336 2.32 20.60 21.10
N LEU A 337 1.40 20.37 20.17
CA LEU A 337 1.61 19.36 19.13
C LEU A 337 2.80 19.70 18.24
N GLY A 338 3.01 20.97 17.89
CA GLY A 338 4.16 21.42 17.11
C GLY A 338 5.50 21.33 17.85
N THR A 339 5.52 21.43 19.19
CA THR A 339 6.74 21.16 19.97
C THR A 339 7.06 19.66 20.00
N HIS A 340 6.03 18.81 19.96
CA HIS A 340 6.17 17.35 19.97
C HIS A 340 6.20 16.70 18.58
N THR A 341 5.88 17.42 17.50
CA THR A 341 5.80 16.93 16.12
C THR A 341 6.41 17.92 15.15
N ARG A 342 7.16 17.46 14.14
CA ARG A 342 7.82 18.33 13.13
C ARG A 342 6.86 18.83 12.03
N MET A 343 5.61 19.14 12.37
CA MET A 343 4.57 19.51 11.41
C MET A 343 4.47 21.03 11.23
N SER A 344 4.23 21.48 10.00
CA SER A 344 3.82 22.86 9.72
C SER A 344 2.36 23.05 10.13
N SER A 345 2.10 23.98 11.05
CA SER A 345 0.75 24.33 11.51
C SER A 345 0.15 25.45 10.66
N LEU A 346 -1.09 25.27 10.22
CA LEU A 346 -1.91 26.36 9.66
C LEU A 346 -3.12 26.53 10.59
N ALA A 347 -3.24 27.70 11.23
CA ALA A 347 -4.36 27.98 12.11
C ALA A 347 -5.57 28.47 11.29
N ILE A 348 -6.68 27.73 11.36
CA ILE A 348 -8.00 28.17 10.91
C ILE A 348 -8.72 28.68 12.17
N ARG A 349 -9.22 29.92 12.14
CA ARG A 349 -9.64 30.67 13.34
C ARG A 349 -11.12 30.41 13.69
N ASP A 350 -11.52 30.84 14.89
CA ASP A 350 -12.92 30.82 15.32
C ASP A 350 -13.83 31.53 14.31
N PRO A 351 -15.03 30.99 14.05
CA PRO A 351 -15.99 31.61 13.17
C PRO A 351 -16.36 33.03 13.65
N PRO A 352 -16.66 33.98 12.72
CA PRO A 352 -17.03 35.36 13.03
C PRO A 352 -18.08 35.54 14.15
N ASN A 353 -18.10 36.71 14.79
CA ASN A 353 -19.07 37.06 15.86
C ASN A 353 -20.55 36.77 15.53
N ALA A 354 -20.95 36.89 14.26
CA ALA A 354 -22.30 36.58 13.81
C ALA A 354 -22.66 35.09 14.01
N LEU A 355 -21.69 34.20 13.79
CA LEU A 355 -21.81 32.75 14.00
C LEU A 355 -21.85 32.39 15.49
N ARG A 356 -21.16 33.15 16.36
CA ARG A 356 -21.28 33.00 17.83
C ARG A 356 -22.70 33.28 18.34
N SER A 357 -23.46 34.14 17.66
CA SER A 357 -24.83 34.47 18.05
C SER A 357 -25.83 33.40 17.63
N ALA A 358 -25.68 32.83 16.43
CA ALA A 358 -26.41 31.64 15.98
C ALA A 358 -26.06 30.40 16.82
N ARG A 359 -24.79 30.29 17.25
CA ARG A 359 -24.28 29.28 18.19
C ARG A 359 -24.98 29.35 19.55
N ALA A 360 -25.08 30.54 20.15
CA ALA A 360 -25.77 30.70 21.42
C ALA A 360 -27.27 30.33 21.34
N GLN A 361 -27.90 30.46 20.16
CA GLN A 361 -29.27 29.98 19.94
C GLN A 361 -29.33 28.44 19.84
N LEU A 362 -28.35 27.81 19.21
CA LEU A 362 -28.23 26.35 19.10
C LEU A 362 -27.85 25.68 20.44
N ASP A 363 -26.88 26.25 21.17
CA ASP A 363 -26.47 25.79 22.49
C ASP A 363 -27.61 25.92 23.50
N ARG A 364 -28.45 26.97 23.41
CA ARG A 364 -29.70 27.06 24.18
C ARG A 364 -30.68 25.95 23.79
N ALA A 365 -30.84 25.65 22.50
CA ALA A 365 -31.75 24.59 22.07
C ALA A 365 -31.28 23.19 22.50
N LEU A 366 -29.97 22.92 22.45
CA LEU A 366 -29.34 21.71 22.96
C LEU A 366 -29.43 21.60 24.48
N HIS A 367 -29.16 22.69 25.20
CA HIS A 367 -29.26 22.72 26.66
C HIS A 367 -30.71 22.59 27.16
N ASP A 368 -31.67 23.13 26.41
CA ASP A 368 -33.11 22.94 26.67
C ASP A 368 -33.51 21.48 26.44
N LEU A 369 -32.97 20.83 25.41
CA LEU A 369 -33.10 19.39 25.12
C LEU A 369 -32.48 18.51 26.22
N GLU A 370 -31.30 18.87 26.72
CA GLU A 370 -30.59 18.20 27.82
C GLU A 370 -31.34 18.35 29.15
N ARG A 371 -31.93 19.53 29.41
CA ARG A 371 -32.80 19.77 30.58
C ARG A 371 -34.10 18.97 30.50
N GLU A 372 -34.66 18.78 29.31
CA GLU A 372 -35.85 17.94 29.10
C GLU A 372 -35.54 16.43 29.29
N HIS A 373 -34.30 15.98 29.05
CA HIS A 373 -33.88 14.58 29.13
C HIS A 373 -33.10 14.20 30.40
N GLY A 374 -33.32 14.91 31.50
CA GLY A 374 -32.60 14.71 32.77
C GLY A 374 -32.35 13.23 33.12
N SER A 375 -31.06 12.84 33.10
CA SER A 375 -30.51 11.62 33.70
C SER A 375 -31.09 10.27 33.20
N ARG A 376 -30.57 9.71 32.09
CA ARG A 376 -29.88 8.39 32.01
C ARG A 376 -29.75 7.83 30.57
N ASP A 377 -28.64 7.09 30.41
CA ASP A 377 -28.25 6.11 29.40
C ASP A 377 -27.83 6.53 27.97
N ALA A 378 -26.65 6.02 27.61
CA ALA A 378 -25.89 6.24 26.39
C ALA A 378 -26.45 5.43 25.20
N SER A 379 -27.59 5.85 24.69
CA SER A 379 -28.00 5.54 23.32
C SER A 379 -28.75 6.74 22.75
N THR A 380 -28.11 7.52 21.89
CA THR A 380 -28.77 8.60 21.15
C THR A 380 -29.85 7.98 20.27
N SER A 381 -31.12 8.33 20.52
CA SER A 381 -32.26 7.79 19.78
C SER A 381 -32.24 8.29 18.32
N SER A 382 -32.94 7.60 17.41
CA SER A 382 -33.07 8.07 16.02
C SER A 382 -33.71 9.46 15.93
N LEU A 383 -34.63 9.76 16.85
CA LEU A 383 -35.26 11.07 17.02
C LEU A 383 -34.27 12.16 17.42
N ASP A 384 -33.25 11.84 18.23
CA ASP A 384 -32.22 12.82 18.62
C ASP A 384 -31.28 13.14 17.46
N ARG A 385 -30.92 12.13 16.65
CA ARG A 385 -30.14 12.34 15.41
C ARG A 385 -30.91 13.17 14.39
N GLU A 386 -32.20 12.93 14.23
CA GLU A 386 -33.06 13.68 13.32
C GLU A 386 -33.25 15.14 13.77
N ARG A 387 -33.38 15.39 15.09
CA ARG A 387 -33.46 16.74 15.65
C ARG A 387 -32.14 17.50 15.55
N ILE A 388 -31.00 16.84 15.76
CA ILE A 388 -29.65 17.40 15.55
C ILE A 388 -29.42 17.72 14.06
N ALA A 389 -29.77 16.80 13.16
CA ALA A 389 -29.70 17.02 11.72
C ALA A 389 -30.61 18.18 11.26
N THR A 390 -31.81 18.29 11.84
CA THR A 390 -32.74 19.40 11.58
C THR A 390 -32.19 20.74 12.08
N ALA A 391 -31.54 20.76 13.25
CA ALA A 391 -30.89 21.94 13.79
C ALA A 391 -29.67 22.37 12.95
N ALA A 392 -28.87 21.40 12.47
CA ALA A 392 -27.77 21.63 11.54
C ALA A 392 -28.24 22.15 10.18
N ASN A 393 -29.36 21.65 9.67
CA ASN A 393 -29.99 22.13 8.43
C ASN A 393 -30.57 23.55 8.59
N ARG A 394 -31.16 23.89 9.74
CA ARG A 394 -31.59 25.26 10.06
C ARG A 394 -30.41 26.22 10.16
N LEU A 395 -29.28 25.77 10.73
CA LEU A 395 -28.05 26.56 10.78
C LEU A 395 -27.52 26.82 9.37
N ARG A 396 -27.50 25.82 8.47
CA ARG A 396 -27.15 26.02 7.06
C ARG A 396 -28.07 27.01 6.36
N ALA A 397 -29.39 26.94 6.59
CA ALA A 397 -30.37 27.82 5.98
C ALA A 397 -30.25 29.29 6.43
N VAL A 398 -30.00 29.54 7.73
CA VAL A 398 -29.76 30.90 8.27
C VAL A 398 -28.48 31.52 7.72
N LEU A 399 -27.51 30.69 7.31
CA LEU A 399 -26.21 31.12 6.80
C LEU A 399 -26.16 31.31 5.28
N THR A 400 -27.18 30.87 4.54
CA THR A 400 -27.30 31.07 3.09
C THR A 400 -27.99 32.39 2.69
N ASP A 401 -28.66 33.08 3.62
CA ASP A 401 -29.44 34.29 3.31
C ASP A 401 -28.60 35.56 3.05
N ASP A 402 -27.30 35.56 3.38
CA ASP A 402 -26.39 36.72 3.16
C ASP A 402 -25.38 36.52 2.02
N VAL A 403 -25.47 35.42 1.26
CA VAL A 403 -24.60 35.19 0.09
C VAL A 403 -25.47 35.07 -1.14
N THR A 404 -25.78 36.22 -1.74
CA THR A 404 -26.24 36.27 -3.14
C THR A 404 -25.17 35.54 -3.96
N PRO A 405 -25.49 34.45 -4.69
CA PRO A 405 -24.50 33.77 -5.50
C PRO A 405 -24.14 34.73 -6.64
N SER A 406 -23.00 35.42 -6.51
CA SER A 406 -22.38 36.05 -7.65
C SER A 406 -22.14 34.93 -8.66
N GLN A 407 -22.74 35.03 -9.84
CA GLN A 407 -22.50 34.10 -10.94
C GLN A 407 -20.99 33.89 -11.04
N PRO A 408 -20.53 32.64 -11.21
CA PRO A 408 -19.11 32.41 -11.42
C PRO A 408 -18.71 33.34 -12.56
N PRO A 409 -17.66 34.17 -12.38
CA PRO A 409 -17.19 35.00 -13.49
C PRO A 409 -16.99 34.02 -14.63
N GLU A 410 -17.61 34.30 -15.79
CA GLU A 410 -17.32 33.56 -17.01
C GLU A 410 -15.81 33.53 -17.11
N GLN A 411 -15.22 32.40 -16.73
CA GLN A 411 -13.87 32.12 -17.06
C GLN A 411 -13.97 32.01 -18.57
N LYS A 412 -13.58 33.10 -19.25
CA LYS A 412 -12.78 32.96 -20.46
C LYS A 412 -11.88 31.81 -20.15
N VAL A 413 -12.16 30.68 -20.80
CA VAL A 413 -11.28 29.53 -20.82
C VAL A 413 -9.93 30.16 -21.16
N ARG A 414 -9.11 30.39 -20.13
CA ARG A 414 -7.69 30.42 -20.33
C ARG A 414 -7.50 28.98 -20.75
N ARG A 415 -7.52 28.76 -22.08
CA ARG A 415 -6.73 27.70 -22.68
C ARG A 415 -5.51 27.68 -21.80
N ALA A 416 -5.26 26.55 -21.14
CA ALA A 416 -4.01 26.32 -20.49
C ALA A 416 -3.00 26.97 -21.43
N LYS A 417 -2.32 28.04 -20.97
CA LYS A 417 -1.10 28.36 -21.65
C LYS A 417 -0.34 27.08 -21.41
N THR A 418 -0.27 26.26 -22.45
CA THR A 418 0.96 25.62 -22.81
C THR A 418 1.99 26.76 -22.75
N SER A 419 2.48 27.07 -21.55
CA SER A 419 3.91 27.16 -21.49
C SER A 419 4.30 25.78 -21.99
N ASP A 420 4.76 25.72 -23.23
CA ASP A 420 6.00 25.00 -23.44
C ASP A 420 6.88 25.40 -22.27
N ALA A 421 6.85 24.61 -21.20
CA ALA A 421 7.79 24.74 -20.11
C ALA A 421 9.09 24.48 -20.83
N ARG A 422 9.78 25.56 -21.19
CA ARG A 422 10.96 25.52 -22.06
C ARG A 422 11.84 24.40 -21.50
N ALA A 423 11.99 23.33 -22.27
CA ALA A 423 12.65 22.12 -21.81
C ALA A 423 13.97 22.52 -21.16
N PHE A 424 14.25 21.98 -19.97
CA PHE A 424 15.47 22.35 -19.25
C PHE A 424 16.67 22.00 -20.14
N ASP A 425 17.42 23.03 -20.54
CA ASP A 425 18.55 22.86 -21.44
C ASP A 425 19.76 22.37 -20.64
N PHE A 426 19.97 21.05 -20.67
CA PHE A 426 21.12 20.41 -20.05
C PHE A 426 22.44 20.80 -20.75
N ALA A 427 22.42 21.09 -22.06
CA ALA A 427 23.62 21.49 -22.80
C ALA A 427 24.11 22.89 -22.40
N ALA A 428 23.22 23.75 -21.90
CA ALA A 428 23.56 25.06 -21.36
C ALA A 428 24.16 25.03 -19.95
N ARG A 429 24.35 23.85 -19.34
CA ARG A 429 24.88 23.69 -17.98
C ARG A 429 26.10 22.75 -17.96
N PRO A 430 27.12 23.03 -17.16
CA PRO A 430 28.19 22.07 -16.92
C PRO A 430 27.67 20.75 -16.35
N SER A 431 28.38 19.66 -16.63
CA SER A 431 28.18 18.36 -15.99
C SER A 431 29.49 17.87 -15.36
N ARG A 432 29.39 16.92 -14.43
CA ARG A 432 30.54 16.26 -13.82
C ARG A 432 30.25 14.81 -13.44
N ALA A 433 31.27 13.97 -13.48
CA ALA A 433 31.20 12.61 -12.95
C ALA A 433 31.27 12.65 -11.41
N ILE A 434 30.35 11.94 -10.77
CA ILE A 434 30.32 11.76 -9.32
C ILE A 434 30.18 10.28 -8.95
N ALA A 435 30.69 9.93 -7.77
CA ALA A 435 30.24 8.77 -7.02
C ALA A 435 29.21 9.21 -5.97
N LEU A 436 28.11 8.46 -5.85
CA LEU A 436 27.05 8.69 -4.86
C LEU A 436 26.90 7.45 -3.98
N LYS A 437 26.90 7.65 -2.66
CA LYS A 437 26.59 6.59 -1.68
C LYS A 437 25.11 6.59 -1.37
N VAL A 438 24.46 5.45 -1.58
CA VAL A 438 23.02 5.26 -1.42
C VAL A 438 22.78 4.22 -0.34
N ALA A 439 21.90 4.55 0.60
CA ALA A 439 21.37 3.65 1.60
C ALA A 439 19.87 3.45 1.41
N TYR A 440 19.38 2.26 1.77
CA TYR A 440 17.99 1.90 1.65
C TYR A 440 17.59 0.73 2.55
N LEU A 441 16.36 0.77 3.04
CA LEU A 441 15.68 -0.39 3.61
C LEU A 441 15.03 -1.16 2.45
N GLY A 442 15.53 -2.37 2.17
CA GLY A 442 15.19 -3.12 0.97
C GLY A 442 13.81 -3.79 1.00
N TRP A 443 13.18 -3.87 2.18
CA TRP A 443 11.98 -4.68 2.43
C TRP A 443 10.82 -4.42 1.45
N PRO A 444 10.47 -3.17 1.10
CA PRO A 444 9.38 -2.91 0.15
C PRO A 444 9.80 -3.00 -1.32
N TYR A 445 11.08 -3.26 -1.63
CA TYR A 445 11.61 -3.18 -2.99
C TYR A 445 11.91 -4.56 -3.62
N ARG A 446 11.77 -4.66 -4.95
CA ARG A 446 12.18 -5.84 -5.76
C ARG A 446 13.71 -5.91 -5.98
N GLY A 447 14.49 -5.44 -5.01
CA GLY A 447 15.94 -5.35 -5.06
C GLY A 447 16.44 -4.01 -5.59
N PHE A 448 17.76 -3.91 -5.75
CA PHE A 448 18.37 -2.66 -6.18
C PHE A 448 18.13 -2.37 -7.66
N ALA A 449 18.44 -3.34 -8.53
CA ALA A 449 18.48 -3.15 -9.98
C ALA A 449 17.12 -2.83 -10.59
N SER A 450 17.06 -1.80 -11.44
CA SER A 450 15.90 -1.43 -12.24
C SER A 450 15.51 -2.56 -13.18
N GLN A 451 14.19 -2.78 -13.25
CA GLN A 451 13.54 -3.75 -14.12
C GLN A 451 12.67 -3.04 -15.19
N GLY A 452 12.85 -1.72 -15.35
CA GLY A 452 12.04 -0.88 -16.24
C GLY A 452 10.76 -0.34 -15.59
N PRO A 453 10.02 0.52 -16.33
CA PRO A 453 8.81 1.20 -15.84
C PRO A 453 7.60 0.25 -15.64
N GLU A 454 7.61 -0.92 -16.26
CA GLU A 454 6.51 -1.91 -16.22
C GLU A 454 6.49 -2.76 -14.92
N ALA A 455 7.45 -2.57 -14.02
CA ALA A 455 7.53 -3.35 -12.78
C ALA A 455 6.48 -2.90 -11.74
N THR A 456 5.58 -3.79 -11.34
CA THR A 456 4.47 -3.52 -10.40
C THR A 456 4.89 -3.25 -8.95
N THR A 457 6.18 -3.36 -8.63
CA THR A 457 6.78 -2.92 -7.37
C THR A 457 8.10 -2.23 -7.68
N PRO A 458 8.36 -1.02 -7.15
CA PRO A 458 9.55 -0.27 -7.51
C PRO A 458 10.84 -0.98 -7.05
N THR A 459 11.91 -0.65 -7.74
CA THR A 459 13.29 -1.03 -7.39
C THR A 459 14.02 0.21 -6.89
N VAL A 460 15.05 0.05 -6.09
CA VAL A 460 15.77 1.20 -5.50
C VAL A 460 16.45 2.05 -6.59
N GLU A 461 16.98 1.43 -7.63
CA GLU A 461 17.60 2.13 -8.76
C GLU A 461 16.57 2.94 -9.56
N TRP A 462 15.34 2.44 -9.70
CA TRP A 462 14.26 3.19 -10.36
C TRP A 462 13.90 4.45 -9.57
N THR A 463 13.67 4.34 -8.26
CA THR A 463 13.33 5.51 -7.44
C THR A 463 14.46 6.54 -7.40
N LEU A 464 15.72 6.08 -7.47
CA LEU A 464 16.87 6.96 -7.63
C LEU A 464 16.86 7.69 -8.98
N PHE A 465 16.53 7.02 -10.08
CA PHE A 465 16.42 7.65 -11.40
C PHE A 465 15.30 8.68 -11.46
N GLU A 466 14.15 8.39 -10.86
CA GLU A 466 13.05 9.36 -10.75
C GLU A 466 13.49 10.60 -9.96
N ALA A 467 14.19 10.42 -8.83
CA ALA A 467 14.71 11.54 -8.05
C ALA A 467 15.76 12.37 -8.82
N LEU A 468 16.67 11.71 -9.55
CA LEU A 468 17.68 12.38 -10.39
C LEU A 468 17.03 13.20 -11.52
N ALA A 469 15.98 12.67 -12.15
CA ALA A 469 15.22 13.35 -13.18
C ALA A 469 14.40 14.53 -12.61
N LYS A 470 13.65 14.30 -11.53
CA LYS A 470 12.85 15.33 -10.82
C LYS A 470 13.69 16.52 -10.37
N THR A 471 14.91 16.26 -9.89
CA THR A 471 15.86 17.30 -9.45
C THR A 471 16.66 17.94 -10.59
N ARG A 472 16.40 17.52 -11.85
CA ARG A 472 17.11 17.97 -13.06
C ARG A 472 18.62 17.80 -12.95
N LEU A 473 19.07 16.76 -12.23
CA LEU A 473 20.48 16.39 -12.17
C LEU A 473 20.87 15.57 -13.40
N VAL A 474 19.93 14.80 -13.93
CA VAL A 474 20.06 14.02 -15.15
C VAL A 474 18.83 14.27 -16.03
N ALA A 475 18.99 14.20 -17.35
CA ALA A 475 17.87 14.31 -18.28
C ALA A 475 16.91 13.12 -18.13
N ALA A 476 15.61 13.39 -18.16
CA ALA A 476 14.60 12.34 -18.28
C ALA A 476 14.75 11.69 -19.66
N ALA A 477 15.35 10.50 -19.72
CA ALA A 477 15.60 9.76 -20.95
C ALA A 477 15.14 8.32 -20.80
N ALA A 478 14.73 7.70 -21.91
CA ALA A 478 14.34 6.29 -21.96
C ALA A 478 15.46 5.34 -21.51
N ASP A 479 16.72 5.76 -21.61
CA ASP A 479 17.89 4.98 -21.19
C ASP A 479 18.87 5.84 -20.37
N VAL A 480 18.56 6.00 -19.08
CA VAL A 480 19.44 6.68 -18.10
C VAL A 480 20.82 6.02 -18.02
N PHE A 481 20.94 4.72 -18.34
CA PHE A 481 22.22 4.00 -18.29
C PHE A 481 23.21 4.56 -19.31
N LYS A 482 22.75 4.89 -20.51
CA LYS A 482 23.59 5.49 -21.55
C LYS A 482 23.76 6.99 -21.41
N THR A 483 22.71 7.72 -21.02
CA THR A 483 22.76 9.19 -20.99
C THR A 483 23.51 9.74 -19.79
N ALA A 484 23.61 9.00 -18.69
CA ALA A 484 24.29 9.44 -17.47
C ALA A 484 25.60 8.69 -17.17
N SER A 485 26.13 7.88 -18.10
CA SER A 485 27.30 7.02 -17.86
C SER A 485 27.20 6.24 -16.55
N TYR A 486 26.02 5.68 -16.29
CA TYR A 486 25.69 5.15 -14.97
C TYR A 486 26.31 3.76 -14.74
N ALA A 487 26.92 3.56 -13.57
CA ALA A 487 27.34 2.25 -13.09
C ALA A 487 26.96 2.05 -11.62
N ARG A 488 26.68 0.80 -11.22
CA ARG A 488 26.32 0.42 -9.85
C ARG A 488 27.31 -0.58 -9.29
N CYS A 489 27.68 -0.44 -8.02
CA CYS A 489 28.60 -1.35 -7.35
C CYS A 489 28.08 -2.78 -7.32
N GLY A 490 26.84 -2.98 -6.89
CA GLY A 490 26.25 -4.30 -6.78
C GLY A 490 24.76 -4.28 -7.09
N ARG A 491 24.21 -5.48 -7.33
CA ARG A 491 22.76 -5.68 -7.23
C ARG A 491 22.49 -6.26 -5.84
N THR A 492 21.33 -5.98 -5.28
CA THR A 492 20.81 -6.69 -4.10
C THR A 492 19.51 -7.39 -4.49
N ASP A 493 19.26 -8.53 -3.85
CA ASP A 493 18.03 -9.29 -4.05
C ASP A 493 16.82 -8.53 -3.51
N ARG A 494 15.61 -8.97 -3.86
CA ARG A 494 14.36 -8.49 -3.24
C ARG A 494 14.48 -8.53 -1.71
N GLY A 495 14.03 -7.46 -1.05
CA GLY A 495 14.02 -7.35 0.42
C GLY A 495 15.38 -7.10 1.07
N VAL A 496 16.49 -7.19 0.36
CA VAL A 496 17.84 -6.97 0.92
C VAL A 496 18.14 -5.48 1.02
N SER A 497 18.58 -5.03 2.20
CA SER A 497 18.90 -3.63 2.48
C SER A 497 20.33 -3.26 2.07
N GLY A 498 20.61 -1.96 1.93
CA GLY A 498 21.94 -1.46 1.61
C GLY A 498 22.30 -0.20 2.39
N LEU A 499 23.54 -0.12 2.86
CA LEU A 499 24.16 1.10 3.42
C LEU A 499 25.37 1.54 2.58
N GLY A 500 26.03 0.57 1.94
CA GLY A 500 27.28 0.75 1.20
C GLY A 500 27.14 0.64 -0.31
N GLN A 501 25.94 0.88 -0.86
CA GLN A 501 25.74 0.87 -2.31
C GLN A 501 26.33 2.14 -2.91
N ILE A 502 27.30 1.98 -3.81
CA ILE A 502 27.92 3.09 -4.55
C ILE A 502 27.46 3.04 -5.99
N VAL A 503 27.09 4.19 -6.53
CA VAL A 503 26.82 4.38 -7.96
C VAL A 503 27.73 5.47 -8.50
N THR A 504 28.19 5.33 -9.74
CA THR A 504 28.87 6.40 -10.48
C THR A 504 27.97 6.87 -11.62
N LEU A 505 27.94 8.18 -11.86
CA LEU A 505 27.12 8.81 -12.89
C LEU A 505 27.57 10.25 -13.18
N GLN A 506 27.24 10.72 -14.39
CA GLN A 506 27.37 12.10 -14.81
C GLN A 506 26.12 12.89 -14.40
N VAL A 507 26.31 14.01 -13.72
CA VAL A 507 25.24 14.89 -13.24
C VAL A 507 25.50 16.35 -13.60
N ARG A 508 24.43 17.14 -13.66
CA ARG A 508 24.52 18.61 -13.73
C ARG A 508 25.38 19.16 -12.58
N SER A 509 26.18 20.18 -12.88
CA SER A 509 27.13 20.79 -11.96
C SER A 509 27.12 22.32 -12.11
N ASN A 510 27.54 23.02 -11.05
CA ASN A 510 27.89 24.44 -11.07
C ASN A 510 29.28 24.70 -11.69
N GLY A 511 30.05 23.65 -12.00
CA GLY A 511 31.43 23.75 -12.48
C GLY A 511 32.44 24.11 -11.39
N ALA A 512 32.03 24.04 -10.11
CA ALA A 512 32.86 24.44 -8.99
C ALA A 512 33.96 23.40 -8.69
N SER A 513 35.18 23.90 -8.43
CA SER A 513 36.29 23.07 -7.96
C SER A 513 36.18 22.73 -6.48
N ASP A 514 35.68 23.67 -5.66
CA ASP A 514 35.35 23.43 -4.25
C ASP A 514 33.98 22.72 -4.14
N PRO A 515 33.92 21.51 -3.54
CA PRO A 515 32.67 20.79 -3.31
C PRO A 515 31.62 21.58 -2.50
N ARG A 516 32.02 22.60 -1.72
CA ARG A 516 31.12 23.47 -0.95
C ARG A 516 30.35 24.48 -1.80
N GLU A 517 30.86 24.79 -2.99
CA GLU A 517 30.23 25.68 -3.96
C GLU A 517 29.43 24.91 -5.03
N GLU A 518 29.46 23.57 -4.96
CA GLU A 518 28.69 22.69 -5.83
C GLU A 518 27.21 22.62 -5.39
N LEU A 519 26.37 22.09 -6.27
CA LEU A 519 25.00 21.72 -5.92
C LEU A 519 25.00 20.74 -4.75
N ASP A 520 24.10 20.98 -3.78
CA ASP A 520 23.85 20.05 -2.68
C ASP A 520 23.10 18.82 -3.20
N TYR A 521 23.82 17.90 -3.85
CA TYR A 521 23.25 16.70 -4.45
C TYR A 521 22.52 15.85 -3.42
N VAL A 522 23.10 15.71 -2.22
CA VAL A 522 22.49 14.91 -1.14
C VAL A 522 21.18 15.54 -0.69
N GLY A 523 21.17 16.83 -0.39
CA GLY A 523 19.95 17.54 -0.01
C GLY A 523 18.90 17.55 -1.12
N LEU A 524 19.29 17.78 -2.37
CA LEU A 524 18.39 17.75 -3.53
C LEU A 524 17.73 16.38 -3.70
N LEU A 525 18.53 15.32 -3.69
CA LEU A 525 18.05 13.95 -3.88
C LEU A 525 17.17 13.50 -2.72
N ASN A 526 17.58 13.74 -1.46
CA ASN A 526 16.81 13.29 -0.30
C ASN A 526 15.45 13.98 -0.15
N ARG A 527 15.25 15.16 -0.76
CA ARG A 527 13.93 15.80 -0.86
C ARG A 527 13.01 15.11 -1.87
N ALA A 528 13.56 14.46 -2.89
CA ALA A 528 12.82 13.76 -3.94
C ALA A 528 12.76 12.24 -3.75
N LEU A 529 13.62 11.66 -2.90
CA LEU A 529 13.68 10.23 -2.61
C LEU A 529 12.66 9.81 -1.54
N PRO A 530 12.04 8.61 -1.68
CA PRO A 530 11.13 8.06 -0.66
C PRO A 530 11.85 7.82 0.67
N SER A 531 11.11 7.77 1.79
CA SER A 531 11.69 7.67 3.16
C SER A 531 12.73 6.58 3.32
N ASP A 532 12.56 5.48 2.59
CA ASP A 532 13.34 4.27 2.77
C ASP A 532 14.56 4.21 1.85
N VAL A 533 14.85 5.28 1.08
CA VAL A 533 16.04 5.44 0.23
C VAL A 533 16.68 6.80 0.48
N ARG A 534 17.98 6.82 0.74
CA ARG A 534 18.73 8.04 1.08
C ARG A 534 20.08 8.09 0.38
N ALA A 535 20.39 9.23 -0.22
CA ALA A 535 21.76 9.61 -0.51
C ALA A 535 22.47 9.95 0.82
N LEU A 536 23.66 9.41 1.04
CA LEU A 536 24.44 9.61 2.26
C LEU A 536 25.65 10.53 2.07
N GLY A 537 26.10 10.70 0.83
CA GLY A 537 27.28 11.46 0.49
C GLY A 537 27.64 11.29 -0.98
N TRP A 538 28.46 12.19 -1.49
CA TRP A 538 28.95 12.14 -2.87
C TRP A 538 30.43 12.55 -2.96
N ALA A 539 31.12 12.17 -4.02
CA ALA A 539 32.47 12.67 -4.32
C ALA A 539 32.62 12.90 -5.82
N PRO A 540 33.38 13.93 -6.26
CA PRO A 540 33.80 14.01 -7.65
C PRO A 540 34.73 12.85 -7.97
N VAL A 541 34.59 12.27 -9.16
CA VAL A 541 35.41 11.14 -9.60
C VAL A 541 35.87 11.32 -11.04
N ASP A 542 36.89 10.57 -11.42
CA ASP A 542 37.30 10.43 -12.81
C ASP A 542 36.17 9.81 -13.65
N GLU A 543 36.01 10.23 -14.90
CA GLU A 543 34.99 9.71 -15.82
C GLU A 543 35.14 8.20 -16.11
N GLU A 544 36.36 7.67 -15.95
CA GLU A 544 36.70 6.27 -16.14
C GLU A 544 36.38 5.40 -14.92
N LEU A 545 36.01 6.00 -13.77
CA LEU A 545 35.68 5.25 -12.57
C LEU A 545 34.33 4.52 -12.71
N ASN A 546 34.39 3.19 -12.71
CA ASN A 546 33.22 2.33 -12.76
C ASN A 546 32.93 1.72 -11.38
N ALA A 547 31.81 2.09 -10.77
CA ALA A 547 31.40 1.57 -9.45
C ALA A 547 31.42 0.03 -9.37
N ARG A 548 31.13 -0.69 -10.46
CA ARG A 548 31.12 -2.16 -10.46
C ARG A 548 32.51 -2.76 -10.54
N PHE A 549 33.28 -2.33 -11.54
CA PHE A 549 34.53 -2.98 -11.95
C PHE A 549 35.74 -2.50 -11.16
N ASP A 550 35.72 -1.27 -10.64
CA ASP A 550 36.79 -0.74 -9.80
C ASP A 550 36.61 -1.09 -8.31
N CYS A 551 35.43 -1.59 -7.92
CA CYS A 551 35.17 -2.06 -6.57
C CYS A 551 36.08 -3.25 -6.21
N LYS A 552 36.90 -3.09 -5.17
CA LYS A 552 37.88 -4.09 -4.71
C LYS A 552 37.25 -5.16 -3.84
N TRP A 553 36.28 -4.78 -3.02
CA TRP A 553 35.56 -5.69 -2.14
C TRP A 553 34.20 -5.13 -1.74
N ARG A 554 33.28 -6.04 -1.42
CA ARG A 554 31.97 -5.76 -0.83
C ARG A 554 31.88 -6.48 0.50
N GLN A 555 31.21 -5.86 1.46
CA GLN A 555 31.03 -6.41 2.80
C GLN A 555 29.55 -6.43 3.15
N TYR A 556 29.08 -7.59 3.59
CA TYR A 556 27.72 -7.84 4.00
C TYR A 556 27.64 -8.16 5.48
N LYS A 557 26.56 -7.72 6.11
CA LYS A 557 26.16 -8.18 7.45
C LYS A 557 24.81 -8.89 7.34
N TYR A 558 24.75 -10.13 7.81
CA TYR A 558 23.50 -10.87 7.95
C TYR A 558 23.11 -10.91 9.43
N PHE A 559 22.08 -10.17 9.82
CA PHE A 559 21.64 -10.04 11.21
C PHE A 559 20.73 -11.20 11.65
N PHE A 560 20.91 -11.65 12.89
CA PHE A 560 20.07 -12.68 13.51
C PHE A 560 20.03 -12.52 15.02
N GLU A 561 19.00 -13.08 15.67
CA GLU A 561 18.84 -13.00 17.12
C GLU A 561 19.83 -13.92 17.85
N LYS A 562 20.41 -13.41 18.94
CA LYS A 562 21.28 -14.20 19.81
C LYS A 562 20.41 -15.15 20.64
N THR A 563 20.58 -16.45 20.43
CA THR A 563 19.83 -17.51 21.13
C THR A 563 20.77 -18.56 21.67
N THR A 564 20.40 -19.19 22.79
CA THR A 564 21.11 -20.33 23.36
C THR A 564 20.99 -21.61 22.53
N ALA A 565 20.08 -21.62 21.55
CA ALA A 565 19.88 -22.77 20.66
C ALA A 565 20.93 -22.87 19.53
N LEU A 566 21.75 -21.83 19.32
CA LEU A 566 22.79 -21.81 18.29
C LEU A 566 24.18 -21.97 18.91
N ASP A 567 24.91 -22.98 18.43
CA ASP A 567 26.34 -23.15 18.72
C ASP A 567 27.17 -22.16 17.87
N LEU A 568 27.43 -20.98 18.45
CA LEU A 568 28.17 -19.90 17.78
C LEU A 568 29.64 -20.26 17.52
N GLU A 569 30.22 -21.16 18.32
CA GLU A 569 31.62 -21.60 18.14
C GLU A 569 31.73 -22.51 16.92
N ALA A 570 30.85 -23.50 16.81
CA ALA A 570 30.75 -24.38 15.64
C ALA A 570 30.43 -23.59 14.37
N MET A 571 29.51 -22.62 14.44
CA MET A 571 29.25 -21.71 13.32
C MET A 571 30.49 -20.90 12.94
N GLY A 572 31.27 -20.42 13.92
CA GLY A 572 32.49 -19.66 13.69
C GLY A 572 33.63 -20.49 13.10
N GLU A 573 33.72 -21.78 13.44
CA GLU A 573 34.60 -22.74 12.76
C GLU A 573 34.19 -22.93 11.29
N ALA A 574 32.91 -23.21 11.04
CA ALA A 574 32.37 -23.40 9.69
C ALA A 574 32.50 -22.14 8.82
N ALA A 575 32.33 -20.95 9.41
CA ALA A 575 32.44 -19.67 8.71
C ALA A 575 33.85 -19.45 8.14
N ARG A 576 34.90 -19.79 8.91
CA ARG A 576 36.30 -19.66 8.48
C ARG A 576 36.62 -20.51 7.24
N ALA A 577 35.96 -21.65 7.06
CA ALA A 577 36.14 -22.50 5.88
C ALA A 577 35.74 -21.82 4.56
N PHE A 578 34.93 -20.75 4.60
CA PHE A 578 34.62 -19.97 3.40
C PHE A 578 35.75 -19.06 2.93
N GLU A 579 36.71 -18.72 3.80
CA GLU A 579 37.81 -17.80 3.47
C GLU A 579 38.77 -18.40 2.42
N GLY A 580 39.24 -17.56 1.50
CA GLY A 580 40.08 -17.99 0.39
C GLY A 580 39.34 -18.01 -0.95
N VAL A 581 39.86 -18.79 -1.90
CA VAL A 581 39.34 -18.89 -3.27
C VAL A 581 38.70 -20.24 -3.49
N HIS A 582 37.38 -20.26 -3.67
CA HIS A 582 36.61 -21.50 -3.79
C HIS A 582 35.55 -21.40 -4.88
N ASP A 583 35.05 -22.53 -5.35
CA ASP A 583 33.86 -22.60 -6.19
C ASP A 583 32.60 -22.65 -5.33
N PHE A 584 31.78 -21.61 -5.40
CA PHE A 584 30.61 -21.43 -4.54
C PHE A 584 29.30 -21.92 -5.18
N ARG A 585 29.34 -22.78 -6.20
CA ARG A 585 28.11 -23.26 -6.86
C ARG A 585 27.13 -23.96 -5.92
N ASN A 586 27.65 -24.66 -4.91
CA ASN A 586 26.84 -25.31 -3.86
C ASN A 586 26.30 -24.32 -2.81
N PHE A 587 26.66 -23.04 -2.90
CA PHE A 587 26.27 -21.94 -2.01
C PHE A 587 25.65 -20.77 -2.77
N CYS A 588 25.05 -21.00 -3.94
CA CYS A 588 24.43 -19.93 -4.72
C CYS A 588 23.18 -20.42 -5.45
N ARG A 589 22.43 -19.49 -6.05
CA ARG A 589 21.47 -19.84 -7.10
C ARG A 589 22.23 -19.91 -8.42
N MET A 590 22.32 -21.10 -8.99
CA MET A 590 23.09 -21.34 -10.20
C MET A 590 22.40 -20.73 -11.43
N ASP A 591 22.99 -19.66 -11.96
CA ASP A 591 22.63 -19.01 -13.21
C ASP A 591 23.65 -19.40 -14.29
N ALA A 592 23.45 -20.58 -14.89
CA ALA A 592 24.36 -21.12 -15.89
C ALA A 592 24.32 -20.35 -17.23
N GLU A 593 23.36 -19.44 -17.42
CA GLU A 593 23.22 -18.62 -18.63
C GLU A 593 24.17 -17.43 -18.58
N ASN A 594 24.17 -16.70 -17.45
CA ASN A 594 24.93 -15.46 -17.33
C ASN A 594 26.27 -15.63 -16.60
N VAL A 595 26.48 -16.74 -15.89
CA VAL A 595 27.68 -16.97 -15.08
C VAL A 595 28.47 -18.18 -15.59
N LYS A 596 29.71 -17.91 -16.04
CA LYS A 596 30.65 -18.94 -16.50
C LYS A 596 31.65 -19.39 -15.43
N SER A 597 31.87 -18.57 -14.41
CA SER A 597 32.77 -18.88 -13.30
C SER A 597 32.06 -18.69 -11.97
N PHE A 598 32.05 -19.74 -11.16
CA PHE A 598 31.52 -19.78 -9.80
C PHE A 598 32.60 -19.61 -8.74
N THR A 599 33.86 -19.42 -9.18
CA THR A 599 34.99 -19.17 -8.29
C THR A 599 34.93 -17.76 -7.73
N ARG A 600 34.91 -17.60 -6.41
CA ARG A 600 34.95 -16.29 -5.73
C ARG A 600 36.01 -16.28 -4.65
N ARG A 601 36.48 -15.09 -4.29
CA ARG A 601 37.39 -14.90 -3.16
C ARG A 601 36.64 -14.24 -2.00
N VAL A 602 36.49 -14.97 -0.91
CA VAL A 602 36.06 -14.42 0.38
C VAL A 602 37.31 -14.06 1.16
N LEU A 603 37.37 -12.82 1.63
CA LEU A 603 38.49 -12.26 2.38
C LEU A 603 38.32 -12.49 3.89
N GLU A 604 37.08 -12.54 4.35
CA GLU A 604 36.75 -12.64 5.77
C GLU A 604 35.32 -13.16 5.93
N CYS A 605 35.12 -14.11 6.84
CA CYS A 605 33.80 -14.60 7.21
C CYS A 605 33.74 -14.88 8.72
N THR A 606 33.15 -13.96 9.48
CA THR A 606 33.14 -13.96 10.95
C THR A 606 31.72 -13.89 11.51
N ILE A 607 31.56 -14.26 12.79
CA ILE A 607 30.31 -14.11 13.53
C ILE A 607 30.58 -13.18 14.70
N GLU A 608 29.84 -12.08 14.77
CA GLU A 608 30.11 -10.98 15.68
C GLU A 608 28.83 -10.51 16.37
N GLU A 609 28.98 -9.98 17.57
CA GLU A 609 27.88 -9.41 18.35
C GLU A 609 27.54 -8.00 17.87
N ALA A 610 26.25 -7.66 17.88
CA ALA A 610 25.74 -6.35 17.49
C ALA A 610 25.20 -5.58 18.70
N GLY A 611 25.60 -4.31 18.83
CA GLY A 611 24.92 -3.34 19.69
C GLY A 611 24.83 -3.76 21.16
N ASP A 612 23.59 -3.89 21.66
CA ASP A 612 23.22 -4.17 23.05
C ASP A 612 23.34 -5.66 23.44
N GLY A 613 23.86 -6.49 22.54
CA GLY A 613 24.13 -7.90 22.77
C GLY A 613 22.96 -8.85 22.56
N LYS A 614 21.81 -8.33 22.09
CA LYS A 614 20.65 -9.17 21.72
C LYS A 614 20.73 -9.73 20.30
N LEU A 615 21.50 -9.08 19.43
CA LEU A 615 21.64 -9.48 18.03
C LEU A 615 23.08 -9.90 17.73
N MET A 616 23.22 -10.82 16.80
CA MET A 616 24.48 -11.21 16.17
C MET A 616 24.43 -10.86 14.69
N TYR A 617 25.59 -10.83 14.02
CA TYR A 617 25.63 -10.88 12.56
C TYR A 617 26.72 -11.78 12.03
N ILE A 618 26.46 -12.39 10.87
CA ILE A 618 27.46 -13.01 10.02
C ILE A 618 28.06 -11.90 9.16
N ASN A 619 29.33 -11.60 9.36
CA ASN A 619 30.09 -10.65 8.56
C ASN A 619 30.77 -11.40 7.42
N VAL A 620 30.53 -10.97 6.18
CA VAL A 620 31.15 -11.59 5.01
C VAL A 620 31.73 -10.50 4.11
N ARG A 621 33.04 -10.50 3.92
CA ARG A 621 33.75 -9.60 3.01
C ARG A 621 34.39 -10.39 1.89
N GLY A 622 34.19 -9.96 0.64
CA GLY A 622 34.69 -10.67 -0.53
C GLY A 622 34.87 -9.76 -1.73
N THR A 623 35.63 -10.21 -2.72
CA THR A 623 35.92 -9.40 -3.93
C THR A 623 34.71 -9.32 -4.86
N ALA A 624 33.92 -10.39 -4.93
CA ALA A 624 32.65 -10.46 -5.63
C ALA A 624 31.79 -11.59 -5.05
N PHE A 625 30.49 -11.52 -5.28
CA PHE A 625 29.52 -12.52 -4.83
C PHE A 625 28.65 -13.00 -6.00
N LEU A 626 28.24 -14.27 -5.95
CA LEU A 626 27.27 -14.88 -6.83
C LEU A 626 25.83 -14.54 -6.40
N TRP A 627 24.88 -14.83 -7.28
CA TRP A 627 23.46 -14.66 -6.98
C TRP A 627 23.05 -15.49 -5.76
N HIS A 628 22.45 -14.83 -4.77
CA HIS A 628 22.03 -15.41 -3.48
C HIS A 628 23.17 -15.97 -2.61
N GLN A 629 24.46 -15.69 -2.90
CA GLN A 629 25.57 -16.40 -2.25
C GLN A 629 25.56 -16.29 -0.72
N VAL A 630 25.52 -15.06 -0.19
CA VAL A 630 25.62 -14.79 1.25
C VAL A 630 24.45 -15.41 2.02
N ARG A 631 23.23 -15.42 1.45
CA ARG A 631 22.04 -16.01 2.08
C ARG A 631 22.11 -17.54 2.14
N ASN A 632 22.69 -18.17 1.13
CA ASN A 632 22.93 -19.62 1.15
C ASN A 632 24.06 -19.98 2.14
N MET A 633 25.12 -19.17 2.23
CA MET A 633 26.15 -19.32 3.26
C MET A 633 25.52 -19.24 4.66
N ALA A 634 24.70 -18.21 4.92
CA ALA A 634 24.00 -18.06 6.20
C ALA A 634 23.12 -19.28 6.53
N SER A 635 22.36 -19.80 5.56
CA SER A 635 21.52 -20.99 5.77
C SER A 635 22.32 -22.22 6.22
N VAL A 636 23.45 -22.50 5.58
CA VAL A 636 24.31 -23.64 5.96
C VAL A 636 24.94 -23.41 7.34
N LEU A 637 25.38 -22.18 7.64
CA LEU A 637 25.89 -21.84 8.96
C LEU A 637 24.83 -22.03 10.05
N PHE A 638 23.57 -21.66 9.79
CA PHE A 638 22.49 -21.94 10.72
C PHE A 638 22.24 -23.43 10.95
N MET A 639 22.37 -24.28 9.91
CA MET A 639 22.30 -25.74 10.10
C MET A 639 23.44 -26.26 10.98
N VAL A 640 24.65 -25.69 10.85
CA VAL A 640 25.76 -26.01 11.77
C VAL A 640 25.44 -25.56 13.18
N GLY A 641 24.96 -24.32 13.37
CA GLY A 641 24.62 -23.78 14.68
C GLY A 641 23.51 -24.54 15.40
N LEU A 642 22.54 -25.09 14.66
CA LEU A 642 21.49 -25.95 15.19
C LEU A 642 21.97 -27.40 15.47
N GLY A 643 23.24 -27.72 15.22
CA GLY A 643 23.80 -29.07 15.38
C GLY A 643 23.28 -30.07 14.34
N HIS A 644 22.62 -29.60 13.29
CA HIS A 644 22.09 -30.43 12.22
C HIS A 644 23.19 -30.93 11.27
N GLU A 645 24.24 -30.13 11.09
CA GLU A 645 25.42 -30.44 10.29
C GLU A 645 26.71 -30.20 11.10
N PRO A 646 27.79 -30.97 10.86
CA PRO A 646 29.08 -30.67 11.45
C PRO A 646 29.75 -29.46 10.75
N PRO A 647 30.66 -28.72 11.40
CA PRO A 647 31.36 -27.59 10.78
C PRO A 647 32.06 -27.93 9.44
N SER A 648 32.62 -29.15 9.34
CA SER A 648 33.26 -29.69 8.14
C SER A 648 32.34 -29.82 6.91
N VAL A 649 31.02 -29.63 7.07
CA VAL A 649 30.08 -29.63 5.94
C VAL A 649 30.43 -28.53 4.93
N VAL A 650 30.94 -27.38 5.40
CA VAL A 650 31.27 -26.26 4.51
C VAL A 650 32.39 -26.65 3.55
N GLU A 651 33.50 -27.19 4.06
CA GLU A 651 34.61 -27.69 3.25
C GLU A 651 34.14 -28.76 2.26
N ARG A 652 33.30 -29.69 2.72
CA ARG A 652 32.76 -30.75 1.86
C ARG A 652 31.90 -30.22 0.72
N LEU A 653 31.16 -29.14 0.93
CA LEU A 653 30.33 -28.51 -0.10
C LEU A 653 31.15 -27.61 -1.04
N LEU A 654 32.28 -27.05 -0.60
CA LEU A 654 33.22 -26.32 -1.46
C LEU A 654 34.03 -27.26 -2.35
N ASP A 655 34.23 -28.51 -1.93
CA ASP A 655 34.86 -29.57 -2.71
C ASP A 655 33.88 -30.21 -3.70
N LEU A 656 34.05 -29.89 -4.99
CA LEU A 656 33.20 -30.39 -6.06
C LEU A 656 33.53 -31.82 -6.51
N GLU A 657 34.68 -32.37 -6.16
CA GLU A 657 34.97 -33.78 -6.40
C GLU A 657 34.15 -34.64 -5.43
N ARG A 658 34.04 -34.18 -4.18
CA ARG A 658 33.24 -34.85 -3.15
C ARG A 658 31.76 -34.55 -3.26
N THR A 659 31.40 -33.32 -3.64
CA THR A 659 30.01 -32.87 -3.76
C THR A 659 29.76 -32.17 -5.09
N PRO A 660 29.65 -32.92 -6.21
CA PRO A 660 29.50 -32.34 -7.54
C PRO A 660 28.14 -31.68 -7.78
N ARG A 661 27.15 -31.99 -6.94
CA ARG A 661 25.77 -31.51 -7.07
C ARG A 661 25.35 -30.79 -5.81
N LYS A 662 24.74 -29.61 -5.97
CA LYS A 662 24.22 -28.82 -4.85
C LYS A 662 23.09 -29.57 -4.16
N PRO A 663 23.17 -29.86 -2.85
CA PRO A 663 22.05 -30.42 -2.11
C PRO A 663 20.94 -29.40 -1.93
N GLN A 664 19.69 -29.86 -1.80
CA GLN A 664 18.56 -28.98 -1.57
C GLN A 664 18.50 -28.49 -0.11
N TYR A 665 18.45 -27.17 0.06
CA TYR A 665 18.23 -26.51 1.34
C TYR A 665 17.55 -25.16 1.15
N PRO A 666 16.76 -24.68 2.13
CA PRO A 666 16.11 -23.38 2.04
C PRO A 666 17.15 -22.26 2.12
N MET A 667 16.87 -21.15 1.46
CA MET A 667 17.71 -19.96 1.54
C MET A 667 17.32 -19.12 2.77
N ALA A 668 18.32 -18.55 3.46
CA ALA A 668 18.05 -17.71 4.63
C ALA A 668 17.26 -16.44 4.23
N PRO A 669 16.38 -15.89 5.10
CA PRO A 669 15.57 -14.71 4.83
C PRO A 669 16.30 -13.50 4.23
N GLU A 670 15.66 -12.76 3.33
CA GLU A 670 16.23 -11.56 2.71
C GLU A 670 16.40 -10.37 3.66
N GLU A 671 15.43 -10.15 4.55
CA GLU A 671 15.28 -8.91 5.33
C GLU A 671 16.44 -8.66 6.32
N SER A 672 17.11 -9.74 6.71
CA SER A 672 18.28 -9.76 7.60
C SER A 672 19.59 -9.35 6.92
N LEU A 673 19.64 -9.32 5.59
CA LEU A 673 20.88 -9.06 4.86
C LEU A 673 21.04 -7.57 4.54
N LEU A 674 22.21 -7.03 4.88
CA LEU A 674 22.63 -5.66 4.63
C LEU A 674 23.91 -5.65 3.79
N LEU A 675 23.89 -5.00 2.62
CA LEU A 675 25.12 -4.55 1.95
C LEU A 675 25.72 -3.40 2.77
N TRP A 676 26.70 -3.70 3.63
CA TRP A 676 27.20 -2.74 4.61
C TRP A 676 28.16 -1.73 3.99
N ARG A 677 29.20 -2.21 3.28
CA ARG A 677 30.28 -1.37 2.73
C ARG A 677 30.77 -1.90 1.39
N SER A 678 31.32 -0.99 0.60
CA SER A 678 32.04 -1.30 -0.64
C SER A 678 33.37 -0.54 -0.62
N GLY A 679 34.46 -1.22 -0.93
CA GLY A 679 35.80 -0.63 -0.95
C GLY A 679 36.32 -0.37 -2.36
N TYR A 680 37.07 0.73 -2.49
CA TYR A 680 37.72 1.18 -3.72
C TYR A 680 39.18 1.53 -3.40
N ASP A 681 39.95 1.79 -4.45
CA ASP A 681 41.26 2.42 -4.28
C ASP A 681 41.06 3.84 -3.71
N GLU A 682 41.57 4.11 -2.51
CA GLU A 682 41.39 5.38 -1.80
C GLU A 682 41.92 6.58 -2.60
N SER A 683 42.91 6.37 -3.47
CA SER A 683 43.42 7.42 -4.37
C SER A 683 42.43 7.82 -5.46
N ARG A 684 41.47 6.94 -5.79
CA ARG A 684 40.42 7.18 -6.80
C ARG A 684 39.06 7.49 -6.17
N LEU A 685 38.73 6.86 -5.04
CA LEU A 685 37.49 7.08 -4.30
C LEU A 685 37.63 6.69 -2.82
N ASP A 686 37.70 7.69 -1.96
CA ASP A 686 37.57 7.52 -0.50
C ASP A 686 36.10 7.67 -0.09
N VAL A 687 35.43 6.54 0.14
CA VAL A 687 34.00 6.47 0.49
C VAL A 687 33.71 7.07 1.87
N GLU A 688 34.69 7.12 2.78
CA GLU A 688 34.50 7.67 4.13
C GLU A 688 34.65 9.19 4.16
N ARG A 689 35.26 9.78 3.12
CA ARG A 689 35.43 11.23 2.96
C ARG A 689 34.50 11.86 1.92
N MET A 690 33.43 11.17 1.56
CA MET A 690 32.41 11.73 0.69
C MET A 690 31.77 13.00 1.30
N HIS A 691 31.52 13.97 0.44
CA HIS A 691 30.93 15.26 0.78
C HIS A 691 29.43 15.14 1.10
N ILE A 692 29.04 15.87 2.13
CA ILE A 692 27.66 16.14 2.51
C ILE A 692 27.60 17.56 3.07
N SER A 693 26.55 18.31 2.74
CA SER A 693 26.34 19.64 3.32
C SER A 693 25.86 19.53 4.77
N ASP A 694 26.15 20.52 5.61
CA ASP A 694 25.69 20.51 7.02
C ASP A 694 24.15 20.42 7.12
N GLY A 695 23.44 21.07 6.19
CA GLY A 695 21.98 21.02 6.10
C GLY A 695 21.47 19.63 5.73
N ALA A 696 22.08 18.98 4.74
CA ALA A 696 21.71 17.62 4.36
C ALA A 696 22.06 16.59 5.46
N LEU A 697 23.20 16.78 6.15
CA LEU A 697 23.60 15.94 7.28
C LEU A 697 22.61 16.05 8.43
N SER A 698 22.25 17.27 8.83
CA SER A 698 21.26 17.51 9.89
C SER A 698 19.90 16.89 9.55
N GLN A 699 19.47 16.98 8.28
CA GLN A 699 18.24 16.34 7.80
C GLN A 699 18.32 14.81 7.84
N LEU A 700 19.46 14.23 7.47
CA LEU A 700 19.67 12.78 7.55
C LEU A 700 19.68 12.29 8.99
N GLU A 701 20.38 12.97 9.91
CA GLU A 701 20.37 12.64 11.35
C GLU A 701 18.94 12.66 11.90
N ALA A 702 18.22 13.73 11.60
CA ALA A 702 16.84 13.92 12.00
C ALA A 702 15.91 12.83 11.43
N HIS A 703 16.15 12.39 10.20
CA HIS A 703 15.40 11.33 9.54
C HIS A 703 15.72 9.95 10.12
N VAL A 704 17.01 9.60 10.26
CA VAL A 704 17.46 8.32 10.83
C VAL A 704 16.98 8.18 12.27
N ALA A 705 17.08 9.23 13.09
CA ALA A 705 16.56 9.22 14.46
C ALA A 705 15.05 8.94 14.51
N SER A 706 14.28 9.53 13.60
CA SER A 706 12.83 9.29 13.48
C SER A 706 12.51 7.86 13.07
N GLN A 707 13.24 7.32 12.08
CA GLN A 707 13.09 5.91 11.66
C GLN A 707 13.44 4.96 12.79
N MET A 708 14.57 5.17 13.47
CA MET A 708 14.97 4.37 14.64
C MET A 708 13.92 4.42 15.76
N HIS A 709 13.37 5.60 16.06
CA HIS A 709 12.30 5.73 17.04
C HIS A 709 11.07 4.91 16.65
N SER A 710 10.59 5.04 15.40
CA SER A 710 9.42 4.30 14.91
C SER A 710 9.64 2.78 15.00
N GLN A 711 10.81 2.29 14.60
CA GLN A 711 11.12 0.86 14.66
C GLN A 711 11.26 0.35 16.11
N ARG A 712 11.81 1.16 17.02
CA ARG A 712 11.87 0.82 18.46
C ARG A 712 10.48 0.72 19.08
N VAL A 713 9.57 1.63 18.74
CA VAL A 713 8.18 1.58 19.22
C VAL A 713 7.47 0.33 18.69
N ARG A 714 7.63 0.02 17.40
CA ARG A 714 7.08 -1.23 16.81
C ARG A 714 7.64 -2.47 17.51
N ALA A 715 8.95 -2.52 17.72
CA ALA A 715 9.60 -3.62 18.43
C ALA A 715 9.05 -3.78 19.85
N ALA A 716 8.90 -2.68 20.61
CA ALA A 716 8.34 -2.72 21.97
C ALA A 716 6.89 -3.24 22.00
N ILE A 717 6.06 -2.84 21.04
CA ILE A 717 4.67 -3.36 20.91
C ILE A 717 4.69 -4.87 20.62
N HIS A 718 5.59 -5.33 19.74
CA HIS A 718 5.75 -6.75 19.45
C HIS A 718 6.27 -7.53 20.66
N GLU A 719 7.20 -6.96 21.45
CA GLU A 719 7.69 -7.55 22.71
C GLU A 719 6.55 -7.72 23.73
N GLU A 720 5.69 -6.71 23.92
CA GLU A 720 4.52 -6.81 24.81
C GLU A 720 3.49 -7.85 24.33
N THR A 721 3.23 -7.86 23.01
CA THR A 721 2.36 -8.85 22.38
C THR A 721 2.91 -10.26 22.60
N TRP A 722 4.21 -10.45 22.40
CA TRP A 722 4.88 -11.71 22.64
C TRP A 722 4.79 -12.15 24.11
N ALA A 723 5.02 -11.25 25.05
CA ALA A 723 4.91 -11.54 26.48
C ALA A 723 3.50 -11.98 26.88
N TYR A 724 2.46 -11.39 26.27
CA TYR A 724 1.08 -11.86 26.45
C TYR A 724 0.89 -13.30 25.94
N VAL A 725 1.34 -13.59 24.70
CA VAL A 725 1.22 -14.92 24.08
C VAL A 725 1.98 -15.98 24.89
N ALA A 726 3.19 -15.68 25.34
CA ALA A 726 4.00 -16.58 26.16
C ALA A 726 3.31 -16.94 27.49
N ARG A 727 2.73 -15.95 28.19
CA ARG A 727 1.94 -16.17 29.42
C ARG A 727 0.65 -16.97 29.17
N ALA A 728 0.02 -16.81 28.00
CA ALA A 728 -1.13 -17.61 27.62
C ALA A 728 -0.75 -19.08 27.36
N ARG A 729 0.37 -19.32 26.67
CA ARG A 729 0.91 -20.67 26.44
C ARG A 729 1.28 -21.36 27.75
N GLN A 730 1.93 -20.67 28.68
CA GLN A 730 2.28 -21.22 29.97
C GLN A 730 1.04 -21.72 30.74
N ARG A 731 -0.01 -20.89 30.84
CA ARG A 731 -1.28 -21.26 31.47
C ARG A 731 -1.93 -22.50 30.82
N ALA A 732 -1.85 -22.60 29.49
CA ALA A 732 -2.36 -23.75 28.76
C ALA A 732 -1.57 -25.04 29.07
N ASN A 733 -0.24 -24.97 29.16
CA ASN A 733 0.61 -26.11 29.50
C ASN A 733 0.37 -26.59 30.94
N GLU A 734 0.25 -25.65 31.89
CA GLU A 734 -0.07 -25.94 33.29
C GLU A 734 -1.43 -26.64 33.42
N ALA A 735 -2.45 -26.18 32.69
CA ALA A 735 -3.78 -26.82 32.66
C ALA A 735 -3.77 -28.23 32.03
N ALA A 736 -2.85 -28.50 31.10
CA ALA A 736 -2.73 -29.79 30.42
C ALA A 736 -1.90 -30.82 31.19
N GLY A 737 -1.28 -30.46 32.33
CA GLY A 737 -0.36 -31.34 33.06
C GLY A 737 0.88 -31.74 32.26
N ALA A 738 1.19 -31.01 31.18
CA ALA A 738 2.32 -31.29 30.30
C ALA A 738 3.57 -30.58 30.85
N SER A 739 4.62 -31.35 31.16
CA SER A 739 5.94 -30.79 31.51
C SER A 739 6.74 -30.35 30.28
N ASP A 740 6.17 -30.51 29.08
CA ASP A 740 6.90 -30.32 27.84
C ASP A 740 6.97 -28.83 27.52
N THR A 741 8.00 -28.20 28.06
CA THR A 741 8.55 -26.97 27.52
C THR A 741 9.11 -27.29 26.14
N THR A 742 8.24 -27.39 25.13
CA THR A 742 8.66 -27.34 23.73
C THR A 742 9.67 -26.19 23.62
N ASP A 743 10.90 -26.51 23.21
CA ASP A 743 12.07 -25.66 23.37
C ASP A 743 11.92 -24.40 22.51
N LEU A 744 11.22 -23.40 23.05
CA LEU A 744 10.85 -22.15 22.40
C LEU A 744 12.08 -21.48 21.78
N ALA A 745 13.25 -21.62 22.41
CA ALA A 745 14.52 -21.17 21.88
C ALA A 745 14.88 -21.83 20.53
N ARG A 746 14.57 -23.13 20.35
CA ARG A 746 14.73 -23.83 19.07
C ARG A 746 13.66 -23.43 18.06
N GLU A 747 12.42 -23.19 18.49
CA GLU A 747 11.36 -22.72 17.58
C GLU A 747 11.66 -21.31 17.04
N LEU A 748 12.08 -20.37 17.90
CA LEU A 748 12.57 -19.06 17.46
C LEU A 748 13.80 -19.19 16.57
N ALA A 749 14.79 -20.01 16.95
CA ALA A 749 15.96 -20.24 16.11
C ALA A 749 15.56 -20.79 14.73
N ALA A 750 14.58 -21.70 14.65
CA ALA A 750 14.06 -22.21 13.39
C ALA A 750 13.36 -21.14 12.54
N VAL A 751 12.63 -20.21 13.18
CA VAL A 751 12.05 -19.02 12.50
C VAL A 751 13.16 -18.13 11.93
N THR A 752 14.23 -17.88 12.70
CA THR A 752 15.42 -17.14 12.26
C THR A 752 16.10 -17.79 11.04
N CYS A 753 16.07 -19.12 10.95
CA CYS A 753 16.68 -19.87 9.85
C CYS A 753 15.84 -19.90 8.56
N ALA A 754 14.50 -19.92 8.68
CA ALA A 754 13.61 -20.29 7.58
C ALA A 754 12.56 -19.23 7.17
N GLY A 755 12.40 -18.13 7.91
CA GLY A 755 11.61 -16.96 7.45
C GLY A 755 10.09 -17.13 7.41
N ASN A 756 9.54 -17.95 8.32
CA ASN A 756 8.14 -18.40 8.45
C ASN A 756 7.89 -19.80 7.89
N VAL A 757 7.86 -20.82 8.76
CA VAL A 757 7.18 -22.09 8.49
C VAL A 757 6.63 -22.65 9.80
N SER A 758 5.43 -23.24 9.74
CA SER A 758 4.95 -24.18 10.74
C SER A 758 6.02 -25.24 11.00
N VAL A 759 6.33 -25.50 12.27
CA VAL A 759 7.33 -26.50 12.65
C VAL A 759 6.77 -27.88 12.34
N SER A 760 6.90 -28.32 11.09
CA SER A 760 6.72 -29.71 10.71
C SER A 760 7.77 -30.52 11.45
N LYS A 761 7.33 -31.50 12.26
CA LYS A 761 8.16 -32.45 13.03
C LYS A 761 8.97 -33.43 12.14
N ALA A 762 9.33 -33.04 10.92
CA ALA A 762 10.14 -33.86 10.04
C ALA A 762 11.56 -33.97 10.61
N ARG A 763 12.05 -35.21 10.77
CA ARG A 763 13.40 -35.51 11.22
C ARG A 763 14.41 -34.90 10.25
N HIS A 764 15.36 -34.09 10.75
CA HIS A 764 16.40 -33.50 9.93
C HIS A 764 17.16 -34.59 9.14
N GLN A 765 17.26 -34.41 7.81
CA GLN A 765 18.10 -35.21 6.94
C GLN A 765 19.35 -34.41 6.58
N ARG A 766 20.53 -35.02 6.70
CA ARG A 766 21.80 -34.36 6.38
C ARG A 766 21.84 -33.95 4.90
N LEU A 767 22.47 -32.81 4.60
CA LEU A 767 22.59 -32.21 3.29
C LEU A 767 23.12 -33.19 2.24
N CYS A 768 24.11 -34.00 2.60
CA CYS A 768 24.71 -34.98 1.69
C CYS A 768 23.77 -36.13 1.30
N ASP A 769 22.69 -36.34 2.06
CA ASP A 769 21.70 -37.41 1.82
C ASP A 769 20.44 -36.89 1.11
N ARG A 770 20.34 -35.57 0.88
CA ARG A 770 19.17 -34.94 0.27
C ARG A 770 19.16 -35.06 -1.24
N PRO A 771 18.00 -34.88 -1.88
CA PRO A 771 17.92 -34.63 -3.31
C PRO A 771 18.85 -33.47 -3.71
N THR A 772 19.46 -33.60 -4.89
CA THR A 772 20.41 -32.62 -5.39
C THR A 772 19.88 -31.92 -6.64
N GLU A 773 20.33 -30.68 -6.85
CA GLU A 773 20.04 -29.93 -8.06
C GLU A 773 20.85 -30.48 -9.27
N ALA A 774 20.44 -30.09 -10.48
CA ALA A 774 21.23 -30.36 -11.69
C ALA A 774 22.61 -29.63 -11.63
N THR A 775 23.65 -30.33 -12.08
CA THR A 775 25.02 -29.81 -12.24
C THR A 775 25.07 -28.65 -13.23
N TYR A 776 26.18 -27.92 -13.23
CA TYR A 776 26.43 -26.86 -14.21
C TYR A 776 26.36 -27.39 -15.65
N ASP A 777 27.06 -28.49 -15.94
CA ASP A 777 27.13 -29.06 -17.29
C ASP A 777 25.77 -29.56 -17.79
N GLU A 778 24.97 -30.19 -16.91
CA GLU A 778 23.60 -30.59 -17.23
C GLU A 778 22.71 -29.38 -17.56
N ARG A 779 22.87 -28.25 -16.85
CA ARG A 779 22.11 -27.02 -17.13
C ARG A 779 22.54 -26.39 -18.45
N VAL A 780 23.84 -26.31 -18.71
CA VAL A 780 24.38 -25.80 -19.98
C VAL A 780 23.91 -26.66 -21.15
N ALA A 781 23.99 -27.99 -21.03
CA ALA A 781 23.52 -28.92 -22.06
C ALA A 781 22.03 -28.73 -22.36
N ARG A 782 21.20 -28.58 -21.32
CA ARG A 782 19.76 -28.31 -21.47
C ARG A 782 19.47 -26.96 -22.13
N ASN A 783 20.23 -25.92 -21.81
CA ASN A 783 20.06 -24.60 -22.41
C ASN A 783 20.48 -24.60 -23.89
N ASN A 784 21.57 -25.28 -24.23
CA ASN A 784 22.00 -25.47 -25.61
C ASN A 784 20.98 -26.29 -26.42
N ALA A 785 20.38 -27.32 -25.82
CA ALA A 785 19.32 -28.12 -26.46
C ALA A 785 18.06 -27.28 -26.76
N ARG A 786 17.69 -26.34 -25.89
CA ARG A 786 16.57 -25.40 -26.11
C ARG A 786 16.86 -24.34 -27.18
N ALA A 787 18.13 -23.99 -27.39
CA ALA A 787 18.55 -23.01 -28.40
C ALA A 787 18.64 -23.58 -29.83
N THR A 788 18.48 -24.90 -29.99
CA THR A 788 18.46 -25.54 -31.31
C THR A 788 17.02 -25.52 -31.84
N PRO A 789 16.72 -24.87 -32.98
CA PRO A 789 15.36 -24.86 -33.51
C PRO A 789 14.96 -26.31 -33.83
N GLN A 790 13.80 -26.75 -33.33
CA GLN A 790 13.21 -28.00 -33.77
C GLN A 790 12.91 -27.86 -35.27
N ILE A 791 13.65 -28.60 -36.08
CA ILE A 791 13.52 -28.68 -37.54
C ILE A 791 12.20 -29.36 -37.91
#